data_AF-A0A538SHS9-F1
#
_entry.id   AF-A0A538SHS9-F1
#
_cell.length_a   1.000
_cell.length_b   1.000
_cell.length_c   1.000
_cell.angle_alpha   90.00
_cell.angle_beta   90.00
_cell.angle_gamma   90.00
#
_symmetry.space_group_name_H-M   'P 1'
#
loop_
_entity.id
_entity.type
_entity.pdbx_description
1 polymer ?
#
loop_
_entity_poly.entity_id
_entity_poly.type
_entity_poly.pdbx_seq_one_letter_code
_entity_poly.pdbx_strand_id
1 'polypeptide(L)'
;MTKKPAPSKGREASAATKAETEKTASAGRSSASDPAAHAGAGKPLPPGPAPAPVAAPSGAAAAVLSEAPRPQPRILVVDDEPHVVQIFQDLLAQRGYEVVSSTNGDDAILKVTNESFDLVLTDINLPGVDGLEVVRAAKAADKDTCVILITGYASTTTAIDALRQGAYDYITKPFDLWETAKAIDRGLESRFLVIENRRLVESLEKANLELHHHEQILSRMVKDATQRITALYESGKEISTSLSRQATLDVIVNQVAKLAGAESSLVFLYDTDAGQYVAEAGAGAPQEGLKEYRFGVGEGLHGQAVRNMSPVRSAAIAETIGIEPFLSELGVRSALIVPLLTNEGVLGTITALRRSGRGFTPDDQEQLSMFASQASIALTNAILYERTKELDRMKSEFVAVVSHEVRTPLTSIKGSLELLGDERFHVLPPPQKELLSICQANTERLISLINDILDFSKLESSKLSLNFETFDVGRVVPEAVDHIRNLAAMRGITIDVHIEGTAGSVEADPMRVAQVITNLLGNAIKFSPEKGKIEVWARGTEEDVTVDIRDFGRGISQRDLSRLFQRFAQLDSSTTRKAGGTGLGLVISKGIVEQHGGRIWVESTMGMGSTFSFSLPRRRAAGLSAEEFADGVGGEHTQ
;
A
#
# COMPACT_ATOMS: atom_id res chain seq x y z
N MET A 1 -41.97 4.24 54.26
CA MET A 1 -42.09 2.80 54.59
C MET A 1 -41.07 2.06 53.71
N THR A 2 -39.82 1.86 54.14
CA THR A 2 -39.31 0.63 54.81
C THR A 2 -39.55 -0.63 53.95
N LYS A 3 -38.56 -1.40 53.48
CA LYS A 3 -37.34 -1.83 54.17
C LYS A 3 -36.34 -2.47 53.19
N LYS A 4 -35.06 -2.14 53.37
CA LYS A 4 -33.88 -2.97 53.09
C LYS A 4 -33.85 -4.17 54.06
N PRO A 5 -33.02 -5.21 53.83
CA PRO A 5 -31.70 -5.20 54.47
C PRO A 5 -30.55 -5.77 53.63
N ALA A 6 -29.33 -5.35 54.02
CA ALA A 6 -28.00 -5.84 53.62
C ALA A 6 -27.48 -6.83 54.71
N PRO A 7 -26.17 -7.03 54.97
CA PRO A 7 -24.99 -7.42 54.15
C PRO A 7 -24.16 -8.57 54.80
N SER A 8 -23.10 -9.06 54.14
CA SER A 8 -21.90 -9.63 54.80
C SER A 8 -20.65 -9.37 53.94
N LYS A 9 -19.74 -8.46 54.35
CA LYS A 9 -18.43 -8.76 54.99
C LYS A 9 -17.67 -9.90 54.26
N GLY A 10 -16.51 -9.74 53.64
CA GLY A 10 -15.38 -8.86 53.92
C GLY A 10 -14.21 -9.71 54.44
N ARG A 11 -13.14 -9.89 53.64
CA ARG A 11 -11.77 -10.09 54.14
C ARG A 11 -10.73 -9.94 53.03
N GLU A 12 -9.83 -8.98 53.27
CA GLU A 12 -8.58 -8.70 52.59
C GLU A 12 -7.44 -9.63 53.04
N ALA A 13 -6.29 -9.45 52.36
CA ALA A 13 -4.89 -9.77 52.69
C ALA A 13 -4.32 -11.00 51.95
N SER A 14 -3.40 -10.84 51.00
CA SER A 14 -1.98 -10.40 51.09
C SER A 14 -1.08 -11.64 50.86
N ALA A 15 -0.47 -11.79 49.68
CA ALA A 15 0.92 -11.42 49.34
C ALA A 15 1.98 -12.47 49.75
N ALA A 16 2.76 -12.93 48.76
CA ALA A 16 4.16 -13.38 48.78
C ALA A 16 4.41 -14.20 47.49
N THR A 17 5.14 -13.74 46.47
CA THR A 17 6.59 -13.47 46.37
C THR A 17 7.47 -14.72 46.48
N LYS A 18 8.11 -15.08 45.36
CA LYS A 18 9.47 -15.66 45.16
C LYS A 18 9.58 -16.02 43.67
N ALA A 19 10.32 -15.33 42.80
CA ALA A 19 11.74 -14.94 42.77
C ALA A 19 12.71 -16.13 42.65
N GLU A 20 13.75 -15.91 41.82
CA GLU A 20 15.02 -16.64 41.63
C GLU A 20 15.10 -17.68 40.48
N THR A 21 16.08 -17.68 39.55
CA THR A 21 17.17 -16.74 39.18
C THR A 21 17.83 -17.19 37.85
N GLU A 22 18.38 -16.20 37.11
CA GLU A 22 19.70 -16.17 36.43
C GLU A 22 20.13 -17.23 35.37
N LYS A 23 20.48 -16.77 34.15
CA LYS A 23 21.85 -16.33 33.78
C LYS A 23 21.97 -15.79 32.32
N THR A 24 22.39 -14.52 32.21
CA THR A 24 23.52 -13.95 31.40
C THR A 24 23.72 -14.42 29.93
N ALA A 25 24.02 -13.59 28.91
CA ALA A 25 24.81 -12.34 28.88
C ALA A 25 24.67 -11.55 27.54
N SER A 26 24.80 -10.21 27.62
CA SER A 26 25.57 -9.25 26.78
C SER A 26 25.35 -9.18 25.25
N ALA A 27 25.39 -8.06 24.51
CA ALA A 27 25.89 -6.69 24.72
C ALA A 27 25.42 -5.74 23.57
N GLY A 28 25.46 -4.42 23.82
CA GLY A 28 25.61 -3.33 22.81
C GLY A 28 24.31 -2.70 22.28
N ARG A 29 23.84 -1.50 22.70
CA ARG A 29 24.28 -0.12 22.32
C ARG A 29 24.37 0.07 20.78
N SER A 30 23.82 1.08 20.11
CA SER A 30 23.24 2.38 20.49
C SER A 30 22.61 3.08 19.26
N SER A 31 21.61 3.94 19.52
CA SER A 31 21.32 5.27 18.94
C SER A 31 21.14 5.49 17.43
N ALA A 32 20.01 6.11 17.12
CA ALA A 32 19.62 6.79 15.89
C ALA A 32 20.37 8.12 15.65
N SER A 33 20.42 8.55 14.38
CA SER A 33 20.34 9.96 13.95
C SER A 33 20.20 10.04 12.42
N ASP A 34 19.35 10.94 11.97
CA ASP A 34 18.75 11.13 10.65
C ASP A 34 19.33 12.49 10.05
N PRO A 35 18.89 13.10 8.92
CA PRO A 35 19.72 13.55 7.77
C PRO A 35 19.89 15.09 7.60
N ALA A 36 20.74 15.55 6.66
CA ALA A 36 20.55 16.81 5.89
C ALA A 36 21.65 17.08 4.80
N ALA A 37 21.16 17.39 3.59
CA ALA A 37 21.60 18.34 2.54
C ALA A 37 23.10 18.60 2.19
N HIS A 38 23.47 18.40 0.90
CA HIS A 38 23.83 19.49 -0.03
C HIS A 38 24.16 19.00 -1.47
N ALA A 39 24.10 19.95 -2.40
CA ALA A 39 24.05 19.81 -3.85
C ALA A 39 25.41 19.67 -4.57
N GLY A 40 25.36 19.13 -5.79
CA GLY A 40 26.20 19.58 -6.92
C GLY A 40 27.38 18.70 -7.34
N ALA A 41 27.48 18.54 -8.66
CA ALA A 41 28.60 18.03 -9.47
C ALA A 41 28.72 16.51 -9.66
N GLY A 42 28.44 16.09 -10.89
CA GLY A 42 28.56 14.72 -11.36
C GLY A 42 29.98 14.16 -11.25
N LYS A 43 30.03 12.92 -10.77
CA LYS A 43 31.08 11.93 -11.06
C LYS A 43 30.40 10.60 -11.39
N PRO A 44 30.97 9.77 -12.27
CA PRO A 44 30.35 8.52 -12.69
C PRO A 44 30.16 7.60 -11.48
N LEU A 45 28.99 6.96 -11.37
CA LEU A 45 28.77 5.90 -10.39
C LEU A 45 29.86 4.82 -10.52
N PRO A 46 30.37 4.28 -9.40
CA PRO A 46 31.19 3.07 -9.44
C PRO A 46 30.34 1.92 -10.03
N PRO A 47 30.96 0.96 -10.73
CA PRO A 47 30.24 -0.21 -11.20
C PRO A 47 29.59 -0.90 -10.00
N GLY A 48 28.29 -1.12 -10.07
CA GLY A 48 27.56 -1.92 -9.08
C GLY A 48 28.21 -3.30 -8.94
N PRO A 49 28.01 -3.98 -7.79
CA PRO A 49 28.60 -5.29 -7.56
C PRO A 49 28.28 -6.18 -8.76
N ALA A 50 29.34 -6.71 -9.38
CA ALA A 50 29.22 -7.65 -10.48
C ALA A 50 28.18 -8.71 -10.12
N PRO A 51 27.30 -9.12 -11.07
CA PRO A 51 26.41 -10.24 -10.82
C PRO A 51 27.26 -11.38 -10.28
N ALA A 52 26.86 -11.91 -9.11
CA ALA A 52 27.49 -13.08 -8.54
C ALA A 52 27.68 -14.09 -9.67
N PRO A 53 28.87 -14.72 -9.81
CA PRO A 53 29.10 -15.66 -10.89
C PRO A 53 27.98 -16.69 -10.77
N VAL A 54 27.15 -16.75 -11.81
CA VAL A 54 26.19 -17.84 -12.00
C VAL A 54 27.01 -19.07 -11.73
N ALA A 55 26.72 -19.76 -10.61
CA ALA A 55 27.45 -20.93 -10.22
C ALA A 55 27.50 -21.81 -11.46
N ALA A 56 28.70 -22.02 -11.99
CA ALA A 56 28.94 -22.95 -13.08
C ALA A 56 28.15 -24.21 -12.74
N PRO A 57 27.39 -24.80 -13.67
CA PRO A 57 26.53 -25.93 -13.37
C PRO A 57 27.39 -26.99 -12.68
N SER A 58 27.19 -27.10 -11.37
CA SER A 58 27.85 -28.04 -10.48
C SER A 58 27.65 -29.42 -11.09
N GLY A 59 28.73 -30.04 -11.57
CA GLY A 59 29.05 -31.48 -11.65
C GLY A 59 28.01 -32.53 -12.08
N ALA A 60 26.76 -32.15 -12.29
CA ALA A 60 25.61 -33.03 -12.44
C ALA A 60 25.23 -33.19 -13.91
N ALA A 61 25.65 -32.28 -14.81
CA ALA A 61 25.45 -32.45 -16.25
C ALA A 61 26.46 -33.41 -16.90
N ALA A 62 27.63 -33.63 -16.27
CA ALA A 62 28.63 -34.60 -16.76
C ALA A 62 28.38 -36.04 -16.26
N ALA A 63 27.52 -36.21 -15.25
CA ALA A 63 27.27 -37.50 -14.61
C ALA A 63 26.04 -38.26 -15.15
N VAL A 64 25.25 -37.67 -16.05
CA VAL A 64 24.04 -38.32 -16.61
C VAL A 64 24.31 -39.07 -17.93
N LEU A 65 25.55 -39.04 -18.43
CA LEU A 65 25.95 -39.74 -19.67
C LEU A 65 26.65 -41.09 -19.44
N SER A 66 26.58 -41.66 -18.23
CA SER A 66 27.19 -42.97 -17.95
C SER A 66 26.16 -43.96 -17.38
N GLU A 67 26.14 -45.14 -17.98
CA GLU A 67 25.45 -46.39 -17.56
C GLU A 67 24.03 -46.67 -18.07
N ALA A 68 23.78 -46.42 -19.37
CA ALA A 68 23.07 -47.46 -20.13
C ALA A 68 24.11 -48.51 -20.55
N PRO A 69 23.90 -49.83 -20.34
CA PRO A 69 24.84 -50.84 -20.80
C PRO A 69 24.96 -50.72 -22.32
N ARG A 70 26.17 -50.44 -22.81
CA ARG A 70 26.43 -50.43 -24.26
C ARG A 70 26.03 -51.80 -24.81
N PRO A 71 25.11 -51.88 -25.79
CA PRO A 71 24.76 -53.16 -26.38
C PRO A 71 26.02 -53.81 -26.96
N GLN A 72 26.15 -55.13 -26.80
CA GLN A 72 27.31 -55.86 -27.33
C GLN A 72 27.32 -55.76 -28.85
N PRO A 73 28.39 -55.18 -29.46
CA PRO A 73 28.46 -55.05 -30.91
C PRO A 73 28.46 -56.41 -31.62
N ARG A 74 27.67 -56.53 -32.68
CA ARG A 74 27.62 -57.71 -33.56
C ARG A 74 28.50 -57.49 -34.79
N ILE A 75 29.47 -58.37 -35.02
CA ILE A 75 30.45 -58.23 -36.10
C ILE A 75 30.34 -59.43 -37.04
N LEU A 76 30.21 -59.18 -38.35
CA LEU A 76 30.30 -60.21 -39.37
C LEU A 76 31.72 -60.27 -39.95
N VAL A 77 32.34 -61.44 -39.90
CA VAL A 77 33.66 -61.71 -40.51
C VAL A 77 33.49 -62.58 -41.75
N VAL A 78 34.01 -62.14 -42.89
CA VAL A 78 33.89 -62.81 -44.18
C VAL A 78 35.26 -62.96 -44.82
N ASP A 79 35.76 -64.19 -44.90
CA ASP A 79 37.03 -64.52 -45.55
C ASP A 79 36.95 -65.97 -46.05
N ASP A 80 37.47 -66.25 -47.25
CA ASP A 80 37.42 -67.58 -47.85
C ASP A 80 38.43 -68.55 -47.25
N GLU A 81 39.43 -68.04 -46.52
CA GLU A 81 40.41 -68.81 -45.78
C GLU A 81 39.91 -69.11 -44.34
N PRO A 82 39.58 -70.37 -43.99
CA PRO A 82 39.03 -70.71 -42.67
C PRO A 82 39.96 -70.34 -41.50
N HIS A 83 41.28 -70.33 -41.75
CA HIS A 83 42.27 -69.92 -40.77
C HIS A 83 42.20 -68.43 -40.44
N VAL A 84 41.92 -67.56 -41.43
CA VAL A 84 41.80 -66.11 -41.23
C VAL A 84 40.52 -65.79 -40.46
N VAL A 85 39.41 -66.45 -40.80
CA VAL A 85 38.15 -66.35 -40.07
C VAL A 85 38.34 -66.73 -38.60
N GLN A 86 39.03 -67.84 -38.30
CA GLN A 86 39.28 -68.28 -36.93
C GLN A 86 40.12 -67.26 -36.12
N ILE A 87 41.14 -66.66 -36.74
CA ILE A 87 41.97 -65.64 -36.10
C ILE A 87 41.13 -64.42 -35.69
N PHE A 88 40.25 -63.95 -36.57
CA PHE A 88 39.37 -62.82 -36.26
C PHE A 88 38.28 -63.17 -35.26
N GLN A 89 37.71 -64.39 -35.31
CA GLN A 89 36.80 -64.87 -34.30
C GLN A 89 37.44 -64.86 -32.91
N ASP A 90 38.65 -65.40 -32.77
CA ASP A 90 39.35 -65.46 -31.49
C ASP A 90 39.70 -64.05 -30.98
N LEU A 91 40.19 -63.17 -31.87
CA LEU A 91 40.53 -61.78 -31.53
C LEU A 91 39.32 -60.97 -31.04
N LEU A 92 38.19 -61.09 -31.73
CA LEU A 92 36.98 -60.32 -31.43
C LEU A 92 36.19 -60.91 -30.27
N ALA A 93 36.16 -62.24 -30.11
CA ALA A 93 35.55 -62.89 -28.96
C ALA A 93 36.28 -62.57 -27.65
N GLN A 94 37.62 -62.50 -27.65
CA GLN A 94 38.40 -62.06 -26.49
C GLN A 94 38.08 -60.62 -26.04
N ARG A 95 37.53 -59.81 -26.95
CA ARG A 95 37.09 -58.43 -26.68
C ARG A 95 35.61 -58.31 -26.30
N GLY A 96 34.89 -59.44 -26.24
CA GLY A 96 33.49 -59.48 -25.83
C GLY A 96 32.50 -59.05 -26.91
N TYR A 97 32.91 -59.06 -28.19
CA TYR A 97 32.02 -58.81 -29.32
C TYR A 97 31.29 -60.10 -29.73
N GLU A 98 30.05 -59.97 -30.21
CA GLU A 98 29.32 -61.09 -30.80
C GLU A 98 29.80 -61.26 -32.26
N VAL A 99 30.41 -62.40 -32.58
CA VAL A 99 31.01 -62.63 -33.91
C VAL A 99 30.20 -63.65 -34.68
N VAL A 100 29.73 -63.26 -35.86
CA VAL A 100 29.17 -64.15 -36.87
C VAL A 100 30.18 -64.26 -37.99
N SER A 101 30.31 -65.43 -38.60
CA SER A 101 31.26 -65.65 -39.69
C SER A 101 30.60 -66.22 -40.93
N SER A 102 31.22 -65.96 -42.07
CA SER A 102 30.92 -66.57 -43.36
C SER A 102 32.22 -66.88 -44.10
N THR A 103 32.24 -67.98 -44.85
CA THR A 103 33.37 -68.34 -45.72
C THR A 103 33.07 -68.11 -47.20
N ASN A 104 31.94 -67.49 -47.53
CA ASN A 104 31.57 -67.16 -48.92
C ASN A 104 30.75 -65.86 -49.00
N GLY A 105 30.86 -65.16 -50.13
CA GLY A 105 30.22 -63.86 -50.35
C GLY A 105 28.68 -63.92 -50.41
N ASP A 106 28.11 -64.97 -50.98
CA ASP A 106 26.66 -65.15 -51.11
C ASP A 106 25.96 -65.29 -49.74
N ASP A 107 26.53 -66.10 -48.85
CA ASP A 107 26.08 -66.28 -47.46
C ASP A 107 26.29 -65.00 -46.65
N ALA A 108 27.37 -64.26 -46.90
CA ALA A 108 27.57 -62.95 -46.27
C ALA A 108 26.49 -61.94 -46.67
N ILE A 109 26.13 -61.87 -47.97
CA ILE A 109 25.06 -61.01 -48.47
C ILE A 109 23.71 -61.42 -47.87
N LEU A 110 23.41 -62.72 -47.83
CA LEU A 110 22.19 -63.22 -47.19
C LEU A 110 22.13 -62.84 -45.70
N LYS A 111 23.25 -62.95 -44.98
CA LYS A 111 23.34 -62.59 -43.57
C LYS A 111 23.15 -61.09 -43.34
N VAL A 112 23.85 -60.21 -44.06
CA VAL A 112 23.68 -58.75 -43.87
C VAL A 112 22.31 -58.23 -44.32
N THR A 113 21.60 -58.98 -45.17
CA THR A 113 20.24 -58.64 -45.60
C THR A 113 19.19 -59.07 -44.57
N ASN A 114 19.39 -60.21 -43.91
CA ASN A 114 18.42 -60.79 -42.97
C ASN A 114 18.70 -60.45 -41.50
N GLU A 115 19.94 -60.07 -41.17
CA GLU A 115 20.40 -59.75 -39.82
C GLU A 115 21.09 -58.38 -39.78
N SER A 116 21.10 -57.75 -38.60
CA SER A 116 21.80 -56.49 -38.35
C SER A 116 23.19 -56.73 -37.75
N PHE A 117 24.21 -56.10 -38.34
CA PHE A 117 25.59 -56.12 -37.87
C PHE A 117 26.09 -54.71 -37.64
N ASP A 118 26.79 -54.46 -36.54
CA ASP A 118 27.43 -53.19 -36.23
C ASP A 118 28.64 -52.93 -37.14
N LEU A 119 29.41 -53.99 -37.41
CA LEU A 119 30.55 -53.95 -38.31
C LEU A 119 30.63 -55.19 -39.20
N VAL A 120 31.03 -55.01 -40.45
CA VAL A 120 31.32 -56.10 -41.40
C VAL A 120 32.78 -56.02 -41.80
N LEU A 121 33.52 -57.09 -41.56
CA LEU A 121 34.90 -57.28 -41.97
C LEU A 121 34.91 -58.28 -43.12
N THR A 122 35.26 -57.86 -44.34
CA THR A 122 35.17 -58.72 -45.53
C THR A 122 36.42 -58.67 -46.39
N ASP A 123 36.91 -59.82 -46.87
CA ASP A 123 37.92 -59.83 -47.94
C ASP A 123 37.32 -59.23 -49.23
N ILE A 124 38.15 -58.57 -50.02
CA ILE A 124 37.82 -58.11 -51.38
C ILE A 124 37.67 -59.31 -52.31
N ASN A 125 38.57 -60.30 -52.25
CA ASN A 125 38.59 -61.40 -53.22
C ASN A 125 37.90 -62.65 -52.66
N LEU A 126 36.58 -62.69 -52.70
CA LEU A 126 35.81 -63.87 -52.29
C LEU A 126 35.41 -64.73 -53.51
N PRO A 127 35.29 -66.07 -53.35
CA PRO A 127 34.83 -66.95 -54.42
C PRO A 127 33.34 -66.69 -54.71
N GLY A 128 33.02 -66.47 -55.99
CA GLY A 128 31.66 -66.25 -56.49
C GLY A 128 31.28 -64.77 -56.59
N VAL A 129 31.34 -64.05 -55.47
CA VAL A 129 30.91 -62.65 -55.34
C VAL A 129 32.06 -61.79 -54.79
N ASP A 130 32.29 -60.62 -55.37
CA ASP A 130 33.30 -59.65 -54.92
C ASP A 130 32.93 -59.05 -53.54
N GLY A 131 33.90 -58.85 -52.64
CA GLY A 131 33.70 -58.20 -51.34
C GLY A 131 33.11 -56.79 -51.44
N LEU A 132 33.27 -56.11 -52.58
CA LEU A 132 32.58 -54.85 -52.86
C LEU A 132 31.06 -55.00 -52.96
N GLU A 133 30.55 -56.17 -53.38
CA GLU A 133 29.11 -56.45 -53.37
C GLU A 133 28.58 -56.65 -51.96
N VAL A 134 29.39 -57.22 -51.06
CA VAL A 134 29.07 -57.32 -49.63
C VAL A 134 28.98 -55.92 -49.00
N VAL A 135 29.87 -54.99 -49.36
CA VAL A 135 29.80 -53.58 -48.92
C VAL A 135 28.49 -52.94 -49.37
N ARG A 136 28.11 -53.12 -50.64
CA ARG A 136 26.87 -52.58 -51.19
C ARG A 136 25.65 -53.18 -50.50
N ALA A 137 25.62 -54.49 -50.28
CA ALA A 137 24.52 -55.15 -49.59
C ALA A 137 24.39 -54.67 -48.13
N ALA A 138 25.50 -54.60 -47.39
CA ALA A 138 25.51 -54.13 -46.00
C ALA A 138 25.05 -52.67 -45.88
N LYS A 139 25.51 -51.78 -46.77
CA LYS A 139 25.10 -50.37 -46.78
C LYS A 139 23.66 -50.16 -47.28
N ALA A 140 23.16 -51.03 -48.15
CA ALA A 140 21.78 -51.01 -48.58
C ALA A 140 20.82 -51.47 -47.47
N ALA A 141 21.24 -52.47 -46.68
CA ALA A 141 20.47 -52.96 -45.52
C ALA A 141 20.48 -51.94 -44.37
N ASP A 142 21.66 -51.41 -44.02
CA ASP A 142 21.82 -50.35 -43.02
C ASP A 142 22.98 -49.42 -43.40
N LYS A 143 22.63 -48.18 -43.76
CA LYS A 143 23.57 -47.14 -44.18
C LYS A 143 24.64 -46.82 -43.13
N ASP A 144 24.33 -47.02 -41.85
CA ASP A 144 25.19 -46.69 -40.73
C ASP A 144 26.14 -47.86 -40.37
N THR A 145 26.04 -49.01 -41.06
CA THR A 145 26.95 -50.16 -40.87
C THR A 145 28.39 -49.84 -41.23
N CYS A 146 29.30 -50.08 -40.28
CA CYS A 146 30.71 -49.92 -40.53
C CYS A 146 31.21 -51.10 -41.36
N VAL A 147 31.82 -50.88 -42.52
CA VAL A 147 32.38 -51.97 -43.33
C VAL A 147 33.88 -51.76 -43.47
N ILE A 148 34.69 -52.74 -43.07
CA ILE A 148 36.14 -52.73 -43.20
C ILE A 148 36.53 -53.83 -44.19
N LEU A 149 37.32 -53.48 -45.20
CA LEU A 149 37.75 -54.43 -46.22
C LEU A 149 39.13 -54.99 -45.89
N ILE A 150 39.34 -56.29 -46.12
CA ILE A 150 40.66 -56.92 -46.05
C ILE A 150 41.16 -57.14 -47.47
N THR A 151 42.41 -56.77 -47.79
CA THR A 151 42.96 -56.88 -49.14
C THR A 151 44.40 -57.39 -49.18
N GLY A 152 44.68 -58.37 -50.05
CA GLY A 152 46.03 -58.94 -50.23
C GLY A 152 46.92 -58.23 -51.25
N TYR A 153 46.37 -57.37 -52.10
CA TYR A 153 47.13 -56.56 -53.06
C TYR A 153 46.65 -55.10 -52.98
N ALA A 154 47.41 -54.28 -52.25
CA ALA A 154 47.14 -52.86 -52.12
C ALA A 154 47.47 -52.10 -53.42
N SER A 155 46.57 -52.15 -54.41
CA SER A 155 46.53 -51.07 -55.41
C SER A 155 45.80 -49.89 -54.78
N THR A 156 46.39 -48.70 -54.82
CA THR A 156 45.76 -47.47 -54.30
C THR A 156 44.41 -47.20 -54.96
N THR A 157 44.22 -47.66 -56.20
CA THR A 157 42.96 -47.56 -56.94
C THR A 157 41.83 -48.41 -56.32
N THR A 158 42.10 -49.67 -55.96
CA THR A 158 41.08 -50.57 -55.38
C THR A 158 40.65 -50.10 -53.98
N ALA A 159 41.59 -49.62 -53.17
CA ALA A 159 41.27 -49.06 -51.84
C ALA A 159 40.45 -47.75 -51.93
N ILE A 160 40.75 -46.89 -52.90
CA ILE A 160 39.99 -45.65 -53.13
C ILE A 160 38.57 -45.97 -53.62
N ASP A 161 38.41 -46.94 -54.53
CA ASP A 161 37.10 -47.33 -55.06
C ASP A 161 36.23 -48.03 -54.00
N ALA A 162 36.86 -48.75 -53.07
CA ALA A 162 36.23 -49.32 -51.89
C ALA A 162 35.68 -48.25 -50.93
N LEU A 163 36.47 -47.23 -50.58
CA LEU A 163 36.03 -46.12 -49.73
C LEU A 163 34.91 -45.30 -50.40
N ARG A 164 35.00 -45.08 -51.72
CA ARG A 164 33.94 -44.42 -52.50
C ARG A 164 32.62 -45.19 -52.51
N GLN A 165 32.67 -46.52 -52.38
CA GLN A 165 31.50 -47.39 -52.31
C GLN A 165 30.93 -47.53 -50.88
N GLY A 166 31.51 -46.83 -49.90
CA GLY A 166 30.97 -46.75 -48.54
C GLY A 166 31.69 -47.61 -47.50
N ALA A 167 32.83 -48.21 -47.84
CA ALA A 167 33.69 -48.79 -46.82
C ALA A 167 34.21 -47.69 -45.87
N TYR A 168 34.30 -48.01 -44.58
CA TYR A 168 34.82 -47.12 -43.54
C TYR A 168 36.34 -47.07 -43.57
N ASP A 169 36.98 -48.23 -43.69
CA ASP A 169 38.44 -48.37 -43.72
C ASP A 169 38.83 -49.66 -44.48
N TYR A 170 40.12 -49.88 -44.71
CA TYR A 170 40.65 -51.13 -45.24
C TYR A 170 41.91 -51.59 -44.50
N ILE A 171 42.18 -52.89 -44.56
CA ILE A 171 43.28 -53.57 -43.89
C ILE A 171 44.04 -54.39 -44.93
N THR A 172 45.37 -54.30 -44.96
CA THR A 172 46.21 -55.00 -45.93
C THR A 172 46.74 -56.32 -45.38
N LYS A 173 46.72 -57.43 -46.15
CA LYS A 173 47.41 -58.69 -45.83
C LYS A 173 48.90 -58.58 -46.24
N PRO A 174 49.86 -59.07 -45.43
CA PRO A 174 49.70 -59.58 -44.06
C PRO A 174 49.35 -58.45 -43.08
N PHE A 175 48.39 -58.69 -42.19
CA PHE A 175 47.84 -57.68 -41.29
C PHE A 175 48.41 -57.77 -39.87
N ASP A 176 48.55 -56.61 -39.22
CA ASP A 176 48.84 -56.52 -37.80
C ASP A 176 47.53 -56.59 -36.99
N LEU A 177 47.47 -57.49 -36.01
CA LEU A 177 46.27 -57.71 -35.19
C LEU A 177 45.91 -56.51 -34.32
N TRP A 178 46.89 -55.71 -33.89
CA TRP A 178 46.67 -54.51 -33.08
C TRP A 178 46.16 -53.34 -33.92
N GLU A 179 46.73 -53.12 -35.12
CA GLU A 179 46.23 -52.11 -36.05
C GLU A 179 44.81 -52.44 -36.53
N THR A 180 44.55 -53.72 -36.83
CA THR A 180 43.22 -54.21 -37.19
C THR A 180 42.22 -53.97 -36.06
N ALA A 181 42.56 -54.34 -34.83
CA ALA A 181 41.68 -54.14 -33.70
C ALA A 181 41.36 -52.65 -33.46
N LYS A 182 42.35 -51.76 -33.65
CA LYS A 182 42.13 -50.31 -33.59
C LYS A 182 41.22 -49.79 -34.70
N ALA A 183 41.34 -50.31 -35.91
CA ALA A 183 40.44 -49.95 -37.01
C ALA A 183 39.00 -50.35 -36.70
N ILE A 184 38.82 -51.56 -36.15
CA ILE A 184 37.51 -52.08 -35.71
C ILE A 184 36.93 -51.24 -34.57
N ASP A 185 37.70 -50.95 -33.52
CA ASP A 185 37.23 -50.13 -32.39
C ASP A 185 36.81 -48.71 -32.85
N ARG A 186 37.59 -48.07 -33.74
CA ARG A 186 37.25 -46.76 -34.31
C ARG A 186 35.97 -46.81 -35.15
N GLY A 187 35.81 -47.85 -35.95
CA GLY A 187 34.62 -48.06 -36.77
C GLY A 187 33.35 -48.25 -35.95
N LEU A 188 33.42 -49.09 -34.91
CA LEU A 188 32.33 -49.34 -33.98
C LEU A 188 31.95 -48.09 -33.18
N GLU A 189 32.93 -47.36 -32.63
CA GLU A 189 32.66 -46.12 -31.88
C GLU A 189 32.06 -45.05 -32.81
N SER A 190 32.53 -44.94 -34.05
CA SER A 190 31.97 -44.01 -35.04
C SER A 190 30.50 -44.31 -35.33
N ARG A 191 30.12 -45.58 -35.54
CA ARG A 191 28.72 -45.97 -35.74
C ARG A 191 27.88 -45.68 -34.49
N PHE A 192 28.37 -46.08 -33.32
CA PHE A 192 27.67 -45.88 -32.05
C PHE A 192 27.35 -44.40 -31.82
N LEU A 193 28.34 -43.51 -32.02
CA LEU A 193 28.16 -42.07 -31.88
C LEU A 193 27.11 -41.51 -32.86
N VAL A 194 27.07 -42.00 -34.10
CA VAL A 194 26.06 -41.57 -35.09
C VAL A 194 24.65 -41.97 -34.68
N ILE A 195 24.47 -43.20 -34.19
CA ILE A 195 23.16 -43.71 -33.75
C ILE A 195 22.72 -42.99 -32.47
N GLU A 196 23.60 -42.84 -31.49
CA GLU A 196 23.29 -42.19 -30.22
C GLU A 196 23.02 -40.69 -30.41
N ASN A 197 23.78 -40.00 -31.27
CA ASN A 197 23.51 -38.61 -31.59
C ASN A 197 22.13 -38.44 -32.23
N ARG A 198 21.75 -39.31 -33.18
CA ARG A 198 20.41 -39.28 -33.79
C ARG A 198 19.32 -39.46 -32.73
N ARG A 199 19.49 -40.43 -31.83
CA ARG A 199 18.56 -40.66 -30.71
C ARG A 199 18.45 -39.47 -29.76
N LEU A 200 19.57 -38.84 -29.41
CA LEU A 200 19.59 -37.68 -28.54
C LEU A 200 18.92 -36.47 -29.20
N VAL A 201 19.13 -36.26 -30.51
CA VAL A 201 18.45 -35.21 -31.28
C VAL A 201 16.94 -35.43 -31.26
N GLU A 202 16.46 -36.64 -31.53
CA GLU A 202 15.03 -36.96 -31.48
C GLU A 202 14.43 -36.73 -30.08
N SER A 203 15.15 -37.11 -29.02
CA SER A 203 14.74 -36.88 -27.63
C SER A 203 14.67 -35.38 -27.30
N LEU A 204 15.66 -34.61 -27.74
CA LEU A 204 15.72 -33.16 -27.54
C LEU A 204 14.60 -32.45 -28.31
N GLU A 205 14.30 -32.86 -29.54
CA GLU A 205 13.19 -32.33 -30.33
C GLU A 205 11.85 -32.57 -29.62
N LYS A 206 11.65 -33.77 -29.10
CA LYS A 206 10.44 -34.10 -28.33
C LYS A 206 10.32 -33.25 -27.05
N ALA A 207 11.39 -33.12 -26.28
CA ALA A 207 11.42 -32.30 -25.07
C ALA A 207 11.17 -30.82 -25.38
N ASN A 208 11.74 -30.30 -26.47
CA ASN A 208 11.51 -28.93 -26.91
C ASN A 208 10.05 -28.69 -27.28
N LEU A 209 9.39 -29.64 -27.96
CA LEU A 209 7.96 -29.54 -28.27
C LEU A 209 7.09 -29.48 -27.01
N GLU A 210 7.37 -30.33 -26.01
CA GLU A 210 6.68 -30.31 -24.72
C GLU A 210 6.89 -28.98 -23.98
N LEU A 211 8.12 -28.46 -23.97
CA LEU A 211 8.43 -27.16 -23.36
C LEU A 211 7.67 -26.01 -24.04
N HIS A 212 7.63 -25.97 -25.38
CA HIS A 212 6.88 -24.95 -26.09
C HIS A 212 5.37 -25.03 -25.80
N HIS A 213 4.83 -26.25 -25.64
CA HIS A 213 3.44 -26.43 -25.24
C HIS A 213 3.16 -25.87 -23.84
N HIS A 214 4.02 -26.18 -22.87
CA HIS A 214 3.90 -25.64 -21.51
C HIS A 214 4.07 -24.11 -21.47
N GLU A 215 5.01 -23.55 -22.23
CA GLU A 215 5.21 -22.10 -22.32
C GLU A 215 3.95 -21.40 -22.85
N GLN A 216 3.30 -21.96 -23.88
CA GLN A 216 2.04 -21.42 -24.40
C GLN A 216 0.91 -21.45 -23.36
N ILE A 217 0.79 -22.55 -22.60
CA ILE A 217 -0.20 -22.66 -21.52
C ILE A 217 0.05 -21.59 -20.44
N LEU A 218 1.30 -21.49 -19.96
CA LEU A 218 1.67 -20.52 -18.93
C LEU A 218 1.47 -19.08 -19.41
N SER A 219 1.88 -18.76 -20.63
CA SER A 219 1.69 -17.43 -21.21
C SER A 219 0.21 -17.05 -21.30
N ARG A 220 -0.66 -18.00 -21.67
CA ARG A 220 -2.11 -17.81 -21.65
C ARG A 220 -2.64 -17.58 -20.24
N MET A 221 -2.23 -18.40 -19.27
CA MET A 221 -2.64 -18.24 -17.86
C MET A 221 -2.21 -16.88 -17.28
N VAL A 222 -0.97 -16.45 -17.54
CA VAL A 222 -0.45 -15.15 -17.10
C VAL A 222 -1.25 -14.01 -17.73
N LYS A 223 -1.56 -14.11 -19.02
CA LYS A 223 -2.38 -13.10 -19.71
C LYS A 223 -3.78 -13.01 -19.11
N ASP A 224 -4.44 -14.14 -18.88
CA ASP A 224 -5.78 -14.19 -18.30
C ASP A 224 -5.78 -13.65 -16.84
N ALA A 225 -4.77 -14.01 -16.04
CA ALA A 225 -4.60 -13.50 -14.69
C ALA A 225 -4.34 -11.99 -14.66
N THR A 226 -3.50 -11.48 -15.56
CA THR A 226 -3.19 -10.04 -15.67
C THR A 226 -4.46 -9.26 -16.02
N GLN A 227 -5.24 -9.73 -17.00
CA GLN A 227 -6.52 -9.09 -17.35
C GLN A 227 -7.51 -9.05 -16.18
N ARG A 228 -7.59 -10.13 -15.39
CA ARG A 228 -8.42 -10.17 -14.17
C ARG A 228 -7.98 -9.14 -13.12
N ILE A 229 -6.67 -9.05 -12.87
CA ILE A 229 -6.12 -8.08 -11.91
C ILE A 229 -6.38 -6.65 -12.37
N THR A 230 -6.16 -6.33 -13.65
CA THR A 230 -6.42 -4.99 -14.19
C THR A 230 -7.89 -4.61 -14.06
N ALA A 231 -8.82 -5.52 -14.38
CA ALA A 231 -10.25 -5.27 -14.24
C ALA A 231 -10.65 -5.00 -12.77
N LEU A 232 -10.10 -5.76 -11.82
CA LEU A 232 -10.32 -5.52 -10.39
C LEU A 232 -9.72 -4.19 -9.92
N TYR A 233 -8.53 -3.83 -10.41
CA TYR A 233 -7.87 -2.58 -10.05
C TYR A 233 -8.65 -1.34 -10.55
N GLU A 234 -9.12 -1.37 -11.80
CA GLU A 234 -9.98 -0.31 -12.35
C GLU A 234 -11.27 -0.16 -11.54
N SER A 235 -11.89 -1.29 -11.17
CA SER A 235 -13.08 -1.34 -10.32
C SER A 235 -12.83 -0.73 -8.93
N GLY A 236 -11.70 -1.08 -8.31
CA GLY A 236 -11.31 -0.58 -6.99
C GLY A 236 -11.01 0.92 -6.98
N LYS A 237 -10.43 1.43 -8.07
CA LYS A 237 -10.11 2.87 -8.21
C LYS A 237 -11.38 3.72 -8.21
N GLU A 238 -12.43 3.29 -8.89
CA GLU A 238 -13.69 4.04 -8.99
C GLU A 238 -14.42 4.15 -7.63
N ILE A 239 -14.33 3.12 -6.80
CA ILE A 239 -14.99 3.11 -5.48
C ILE A 239 -14.15 3.86 -4.43
N SER A 240 -12.82 3.82 -4.55
CA SER A 240 -11.93 4.45 -3.57
C SER A 240 -11.87 5.98 -3.65
N THR A 241 -12.35 6.60 -4.75
CA THR A 241 -12.32 8.07 -4.90
C THR A 241 -13.52 8.76 -4.27
N SER A 242 -14.62 8.04 -4.03
CA SER A 242 -15.82 8.61 -3.43
C SER A 242 -15.73 8.60 -1.90
N LEU A 243 -15.89 9.78 -1.30
CA LEU A 243 -16.05 9.95 0.15
C LEU A 243 -17.52 10.02 0.59
N SER A 244 -18.48 9.92 -0.34
CA SER A 244 -19.90 9.91 -0.03
C SER A 244 -20.41 8.48 0.04
N ARG A 245 -21.12 8.13 1.12
CA ARG A 245 -21.71 6.80 1.31
C ARG A 245 -22.62 6.42 0.16
N GLN A 246 -23.53 7.31 -0.25
CA GLN A 246 -24.49 7.01 -1.31
C GLN A 246 -23.81 6.79 -2.67
N ALA A 247 -22.90 7.68 -3.06
CA ALA A 247 -22.18 7.52 -4.33
C ALA A 247 -21.33 6.25 -4.34
N THR A 248 -20.69 5.91 -3.22
CA THR A 248 -19.94 4.66 -3.08
C THR A 248 -20.85 3.43 -3.21
N LEU A 249 -22.03 3.44 -2.59
CA LEU A 249 -23.02 2.38 -2.72
C LEU A 249 -23.51 2.21 -4.17
N ASP A 250 -23.76 3.31 -4.89
CA ASP A 250 -24.20 3.30 -6.28
C ASP A 250 -23.14 2.68 -7.21
N VAL A 251 -21.86 3.03 -7.01
CA VAL A 251 -20.75 2.40 -7.77
C VAL A 251 -20.67 0.91 -7.43
N ILE A 252 -20.80 0.53 -6.16
CA ILE A 252 -20.78 -0.88 -5.73
C ILE A 252 -21.87 -1.67 -6.46
N VAL A 253 -23.15 -1.27 -6.39
CA VAL A 253 -24.24 -2.05 -7.00
C VAL A 253 -24.05 -2.20 -8.52
N ASN A 254 -23.65 -1.14 -9.21
CA ASN A 254 -23.42 -1.18 -10.66
C ASN A 254 -22.26 -2.12 -11.01
N GLN A 255 -21.19 -2.09 -10.23
CA GLN A 255 -20.02 -2.93 -10.48
C GLN A 255 -20.27 -4.40 -10.13
N VAL A 256 -21.07 -4.68 -9.08
CA VAL A 256 -21.55 -6.05 -8.80
C VAL A 256 -22.34 -6.61 -9.98
N ALA A 257 -23.25 -5.81 -10.55
CA ALA A 257 -24.04 -6.23 -11.71
C ALA A 257 -23.14 -6.54 -12.93
N LYS A 258 -22.12 -5.70 -13.16
CA LYS A 258 -21.16 -5.87 -14.26
C LYS A 258 -20.22 -7.06 -14.08
N LEU A 259 -19.58 -7.20 -12.91
CA LEU A 259 -18.61 -8.26 -12.63
C LEU A 259 -19.27 -9.64 -12.60
N ALA A 260 -20.42 -9.75 -11.93
CA ALA A 260 -21.13 -11.01 -11.81
C ALA A 260 -22.05 -11.29 -13.02
N GLY A 261 -22.13 -10.39 -14.02
CA GLY A 261 -23.10 -10.49 -15.11
C GLY A 261 -24.53 -10.71 -14.60
N ALA A 262 -24.91 -9.96 -13.58
CA ALA A 262 -26.18 -10.09 -12.89
C ALA A 262 -27.20 -9.08 -13.43
N GLU A 263 -28.47 -9.48 -13.49
CA GLU A 263 -29.56 -8.61 -13.93
C GLU A 263 -29.97 -7.61 -12.84
N SER A 264 -29.73 -7.98 -11.58
CA SER A 264 -29.96 -7.10 -10.45
C SER A 264 -28.90 -7.32 -9.38
N SER A 265 -28.63 -6.28 -8.61
CA SER A 265 -27.73 -6.33 -7.47
C SER A 265 -28.29 -5.51 -6.32
N LEU A 266 -27.92 -5.90 -5.10
CA LEU A 266 -28.36 -5.24 -3.86
C LEU A 266 -27.17 -5.12 -2.91
N VAL A 267 -27.14 -4.05 -2.13
CA VAL A 267 -26.25 -3.89 -0.97
C VAL A 267 -27.11 -3.78 0.27
N PHE A 268 -26.85 -4.62 1.26
CA PHE A 268 -27.47 -4.56 2.58
C PHE A 268 -26.44 -4.14 3.60
N LEU A 269 -26.77 -3.21 4.49
CA LEU A 269 -25.92 -2.81 5.61
C LEU A 269 -26.66 -3.03 6.93
N TYR A 270 -25.89 -3.22 8.00
CA TYR A 270 -26.47 -3.34 9.33
C TYR A 270 -27.01 -2.00 9.82
N ASP A 271 -28.30 -1.96 10.15
CA ASP A 271 -28.96 -0.80 10.75
C ASP A 271 -29.04 -1.03 12.28
N THR A 272 -28.38 -0.16 13.04
CA THR A 272 -28.32 -0.25 14.52
C THR A 272 -29.65 0.07 15.18
N ASP A 273 -30.50 0.89 14.56
CA ASP A 273 -31.79 1.29 15.13
C ASP A 273 -32.84 0.20 14.89
N ALA A 274 -32.79 -0.45 13.73
CA ALA A 274 -33.67 -1.58 13.40
C ALA A 274 -33.18 -2.92 13.99
N GLY A 275 -31.89 -3.05 14.30
CA GLY A 275 -31.27 -4.30 14.75
C GLY A 275 -31.24 -5.41 13.68
N GLN A 276 -31.32 -5.01 12.40
CA GLN A 276 -31.39 -5.91 11.25
C GLN A 276 -30.55 -5.35 10.09
N TYR A 277 -30.24 -6.19 9.10
CA TYR A 277 -29.65 -5.72 7.86
C TYR A 277 -30.75 -5.21 6.93
N VAL A 278 -30.56 -4.03 6.34
CA VAL A 278 -31.54 -3.35 5.48
C VAL A 278 -30.89 -3.06 4.12
N ALA A 279 -31.65 -3.20 3.03
CA ALA A 279 -31.17 -2.83 1.71
C ALA A 279 -31.00 -1.30 1.60
N GLU A 280 -29.79 -0.88 1.26
CA GLU A 280 -29.38 0.52 1.18
C GLU A 280 -29.22 1.00 -0.26
N ALA A 281 -28.88 0.08 -1.18
CA ALA A 281 -28.77 0.38 -2.59
C ALA A 281 -29.13 -0.85 -3.43
N GLY A 282 -29.61 -0.60 -4.65
CA GLY A 282 -29.91 -1.65 -5.61
C GLY A 282 -29.82 -1.16 -7.05
N ALA A 283 -29.32 -2.03 -7.93
CA ALA A 283 -29.36 -1.84 -9.38
C ALA A 283 -30.24 -2.94 -10.00
N GLY A 284 -31.10 -2.59 -10.95
CA GLY A 284 -32.04 -3.54 -11.59
C GLY A 284 -33.17 -4.06 -10.67
N ALA A 285 -33.24 -3.59 -9.42
CA ALA A 285 -34.32 -3.84 -8.48
C ALA A 285 -35.25 -2.60 -8.34
N PRO A 286 -36.51 -2.77 -7.91
CA PRO A 286 -37.40 -1.64 -7.62
C PRO A 286 -36.80 -0.71 -6.56
N GLN A 287 -36.72 0.58 -6.87
CA GLN A 287 -36.23 1.62 -5.95
C GLN A 287 -37.28 1.98 -4.88
N GLU A 288 -38.56 1.96 -5.26
CA GLU A 288 -39.67 2.10 -4.31
C GLU A 288 -39.76 0.85 -3.42
N GLY A 289 -39.79 1.05 -2.10
CA GLY A 289 -39.85 -0.05 -1.13
C GLY A 289 -38.52 -0.78 -0.89
N LEU A 290 -37.39 -0.32 -1.44
CA LEU A 290 -36.10 -1.00 -1.27
C LEU A 290 -35.75 -1.24 0.22
N LYS A 291 -36.00 -0.24 1.08
CA LYS A 291 -35.76 -0.33 2.53
C LYS A 291 -36.68 -1.32 3.26
N GLU A 292 -37.72 -1.85 2.62
CA GLU A 292 -38.55 -2.89 3.20
C GLU A 292 -37.85 -4.25 3.20
N TYR A 293 -36.90 -4.45 2.27
CA TYR A 293 -36.06 -5.64 2.22
C TYR A 293 -35.06 -5.61 3.38
N ARG A 294 -35.27 -6.54 4.31
CA ARG A 294 -34.47 -6.66 5.52
C ARG A 294 -34.33 -8.13 5.93
N PHE A 295 -33.28 -8.45 6.69
CA PHE A 295 -33.06 -9.79 7.24
C PHE A 295 -32.30 -9.75 8.57
N GLY A 296 -32.52 -10.77 9.41
CA GLY A 296 -31.77 -10.98 10.65
C GLY A 296 -30.52 -11.87 10.48
N VAL A 297 -29.63 -11.85 11.47
CA VAL A 297 -28.46 -12.74 11.49
C VAL A 297 -28.91 -14.21 11.54
N GLY A 298 -28.39 -15.03 10.62
CA GLY A 298 -28.75 -16.45 10.50
C GLY A 298 -30.11 -16.75 9.85
N GLU A 299 -30.86 -15.73 9.45
CA GLU A 299 -32.12 -15.86 8.71
C GLU A 299 -31.86 -15.79 7.20
N GLY A 300 -32.46 -16.68 6.41
CA GLY A 300 -32.32 -16.56 4.96
C GLY A 300 -30.96 -17.01 4.42
N LEU A 301 -30.70 -16.70 3.15
CA LEU A 301 -29.38 -16.88 2.54
C LEU A 301 -28.39 -15.79 2.96
N HIS A 302 -28.86 -14.56 3.13
CA HIS A 302 -28.01 -13.45 3.55
C HIS A 302 -27.61 -13.60 5.01
N GLY A 303 -28.52 -13.97 5.90
CA GLY A 303 -28.19 -14.20 7.31
C GLY A 303 -27.23 -15.38 7.49
N GLN A 304 -27.28 -16.41 6.64
CA GLN A 304 -26.26 -17.46 6.62
C GLN A 304 -24.88 -16.93 6.18
N ALA A 305 -24.83 -16.10 5.13
CA ALA A 305 -23.58 -15.50 4.67
C ALA A 305 -22.93 -14.62 5.74
N VAL A 306 -23.74 -13.82 6.45
CA VAL A 306 -23.30 -13.01 7.59
C VAL A 306 -22.82 -13.90 8.75
N ARG A 307 -23.63 -14.87 9.17
CA ARG A 307 -23.32 -15.74 10.32
C ARG A 307 -22.02 -16.54 10.12
N ASN A 308 -21.83 -17.06 8.91
CA ASN A 308 -20.68 -17.90 8.58
C ASN A 308 -19.48 -17.08 8.08
N MET A 309 -19.65 -15.78 7.87
CA MET A 309 -18.65 -14.89 7.25
C MET A 309 -18.10 -15.46 5.93
N SER A 310 -18.96 -16.11 5.15
CA SER A 310 -18.60 -16.78 3.90
C SER A 310 -19.66 -16.57 2.81
N PRO A 311 -19.26 -16.58 1.54
CA PRO A 311 -20.23 -16.43 0.45
C PRO A 311 -21.24 -17.57 0.40
N VAL A 312 -22.48 -17.24 0.06
CA VAL A 312 -23.58 -18.20 -0.14
C VAL A 312 -24.05 -18.10 -1.58
N ARG A 313 -24.15 -19.26 -2.24
CA ARG A 313 -24.57 -19.36 -3.64
C ARG A 313 -25.74 -20.32 -3.77
N SER A 314 -26.82 -19.87 -4.38
CA SER A 314 -27.94 -20.73 -4.77
C SER A 314 -28.17 -20.66 -6.28
N ALA A 315 -28.20 -21.82 -6.92
CA ALA A 315 -28.49 -21.97 -8.35
C ALA A 315 -30.00 -22.07 -8.65
N ALA A 316 -30.82 -22.37 -7.63
CA ALA A 316 -32.25 -22.57 -7.75
C ALA A 316 -32.97 -22.07 -6.48
N ILE A 317 -33.30 -20.78 -6.47
CA ILE A 317 -33.92 -20.10 -5.32
C ILE A 317 -35.25 -20.78 -4.94
N ALA A 318 -36.07 -21.15 -5.92
CA ALA A 318 -37.35 -21.82 -5.68
C ALA A 318 -37.23 -23.19 -4.95
N GLU A 319 -36.08 -23.85 -5.06
CA GLU A 319 -35.80 -25.14 -4.41
C GLU A 319 -35.00 -24.98 -3.11
N THR A 320 -34.60 -23.75 -2.78
CA THR A 320 -33.75 -23.45 -1.63
C THR A 320 -34.59 -23.29 -0.37
N ILE A 321 -34.26 -24.04 0.68
CA ILE A 321 -34.99 -24.00 1.95
C ILE A 321 -34.53 -22.79 2.76
N GLY A 322 -35.50 -22.05 3.33
CA GLY A 322 -35.22 -20.92 4.21
C GLY A 322 -34.64 -19.72 3.47
N ILE A 323 -35.23 -19.34 2.34
CA ILE A 323 -34.95 -18.09 1.63
C ILE A 323 -35.78 -16.93 2.19
N GLU A 324 -35.29 -15.72 2.02
CA GLU A 324 -35.99 -14.50 2.38
C GLU A 324 -37.21 -14.26 1.45
N PRO A 325 -38.36 -13.77 1.97
CA PRO A 325 -39.57 -13.58 1.18
C PRO A 325 -39.37 -12.70 -0.06
N PHE A 326 -38.60 -11.62 0.08
CA PHE A 326 -38.36 -10.67 -1.01
C PHE A 326 -37.61 -11.28 -2.20
N LEU A 327 -36.80 -12.34 -2.01
CA LEU A 327 -36.16 -13.03 -3.13
C LEU A 327 -37.19 -13.73 -4.02
N SER A 328 -38.29 -14.22 -3.43
CA SER A 328 -39.39 -14.81 -4.20
C SER A 328 -40.19 -13.75 -4.97
N GLU A 329 -40.43 -12.60 -4.34
CA GLU A 329 -41.14 -11.46 -4.94
C GLU A 329 -40.38 -10.86 -6.14
N LEU A 330 -39.05 -10.83 -6.07
CA LEU A 330 -38.19 -10.37 -7.17
C LEU A 330 -38.13 -11.35 -8.36
N GLY A 331 -38.70 -12.56 -8.23
CA GLY A 331 -38.75 -13.55 -9.31
C GLY A 331 -37.38 -14.04 -9.75
N VAL A 332 -36.41 -14.12 -8.82
CA VAL A 332 -35.03 -14.51 -9.14
C VAL A 332 -34.87 -16.03 -9.16
N ARG A 333 -34.05 -16.53 -10.07
CA ARG A 333 -33.75 -17.97 -10.21
C ARG A 333 -32.50 -18.37 -9.43
N SER A 334 -31.48 -17.52 -9.43
CA SER A 334 -30.21 -17.78 -8.75
C SER A 334 -29.69 -16.53 -8.06
N ALA A 335 -29.02 -16.72 -6.91
CA ALA A 335 -28.41 -15.65 -6.13
C ALA A 335 -26.99 -16.02 -5.71
N LEU A 336 -26.14 -14.99 -5.64
CA LEU A 336 -24.82 -15.05 -5.05
C LEU A 336 -24.72 -13.92 -4.03
N ILE A 337 -24.58 -14.29 -2.76
CA ILE A 337 -24.48 -13.37 -1.63
C ILE A 337 -23.04 -13.44 -1.11
N VAL A 338 -22.40 -12.28 -0.97
CA VAL A 338 -21.04 -12.15 -0.47
C VAL A 338 -21.03 -11.17 0.71
N PRO A 339 -20.48 -11.55 1.87
CA PRO A 339 -20.42 -10.66 3.02
C PRO A 339 -19.36 -9.56 2.82
N LEU A 340 -19.67 -8.35 3.32
CA LEU A 340 -18.73 -7.23 3.43
C LEU A 340 -18.05 -7.32 4.80
N LEU A 341 -16.82 -7.82 4.82
CA LEU A 341 -16.06 -8.08 6.04
C LEU A 341 -15.22 -6.88 6.45
N THR A 342 -15.22 -6.55 7.74
CA THR A 342 -14.33 -5.57 8.37
C THR A 342 -13.56 -6.22 9.51
N ASN A 343 -12.63 -5.49 10.12
CA ASN A 343 -11.91 -5.98 11.31
C ASN A 343 -12.83 -6.20 12.52
N GLU A 344 -14.00 -5.55 12.56
CA GLU A 344 -14.93 -5.57 13.70
C GLU A 344 -16.13 -6.51 13.49
N GLY A 345 -16.31 -7.04 12.28
CA GLY A 345 -17.40 -7.97 11.96
C GLY A 345 -17.87 -7.86 10.52
N VAL A 346 -19.16 -8.11 10.30
CA VAL A 346 -19.79 -8.05 8.98
C VAL A 346 -20.59 -6.76 8.86
N LEU A 347 -20.09 -5.83 8.04
CA LEU A 347 -20.74 -4.56 7.75
C LEU A 347 -22.09 -4.76 7.05
N GLY A 348 -22.18 -5.79 6.22
CA GLY A 348 -23.29 -5.98 5.31
C GLY A 348 -23.08 -7.13 4.34
N THR A 349 -23.88 -7.15 3.28
CA THR A 349 -23.73 -8.10 2.16
C THR A 349 -23.89 -7.38 0.84
N ILE A 350 -23.16 -7.86 -0.17
CA ILE A 350 -23.44 -7.57 -1.57
C ILE A 350 -24.08 -8.79 -2.20
N THR A 351 -25.13 -8.56 -2.98
CA THR A 351 -25.94 -9.62 -3.55
C THR A 351 -26.03 -9.42 -5.05
N ALA A 352 -25.73 -10.47 -5.80
CA ALA A 352 -25.92 -10.56 -7.24
C ALA A 352 -27.07 -11.52 -7.54
N LEU A 353 -28.00 -11.09 -8.40
CA LEU A 353 -29.25 -11.78 -8.70
C LEU A 353 -29.42 -11.97 -10.21
N ARG A 354 -29.91 -13.15 -10.62
CA ARG A 354 -30.33 -13.42 -12.00
C ARG A 354 -31.73 -14.00 -12.03
N ARG A 355 -32.57 -13.51 -12.94
CA ARG A 355 -33.93 -14.03 -13.18
C ARG A 355 -33.91 -15.15 -14.23
N SER A 356 -32.94 -15.12 -15.14
CA SER A 356 -32.80 -16.10 -16.22
C SER A 356 -31.34 -16.55 -16.42
N GLY A 357 -31.13 -17.61 -17.21
CA GLY A 357 -29.80 -18.08 -17.59
C GLY A 357 -29.12 -19.06 -16.62
N ARG A 358 -27.78 -19.14 -16.67
CA ARG A 358 -26.97 -20.05 -15.85
C ARG A 358 -26.88 -19.58 -14.39
N GLY A 359 -26.79 -20.53 -13.46
CA GLY A 359 -26.42 -20.23 -12.07
C GLY A 359 -25.01 -19.64 -11.97
N PHE A 360 -24.74 -18.98 -10.86
CA PHE A 360 -23.40 -18.48 -10.54
C PHE A 360 -22.39 -19.62 -10.39
N THR A 361 -21.15 -19.41 -10.82
CA THR A 361 -20.05 -20.38 -10.73
C THR A 361 -19.13 -20.07 -9.53
N PRO A 362 -18.22 -20.98 -9.16
CA PRO A 362 -17.14 -20.68 -8.21
C PRO A 362 -16.30 -19.47 -8.63
N ASP A 363 -16.01 -19.33 -9.93
CA ASP A 363 -15.28 -18.18 -10.47
C ASP A 363 -16.04 -16.85 -10.27
N ASP A 364 -17.36 -16.84 -10.48
CA ASP A 364 -18.19 -15.64 -10.23
C ASP A 364 -18.13 -15.26 -8.73
N GLN A 365 -18.12 -16.26 -7.84
CA GLN A 365 -17.99 -16.06 -6.39
C GLN A 365 -16.62 -15.50 -5.99
N GLU A 366 -15.53 -16.04 -6.55
CA GLU A 366 -14.17 -15.58 -6.24
C GLU A 366 -13.98 -14.11 -6.67
N GLN A 367 -14.42 -13.77 -7.88
CA GLN A 367 -14.38 -12.40 -8.39
C GLN A 367 -15.16 -11.43 -7.49
N LEU A 368 -16.39 -11.79 -7.12
CA LEU A 368 -17.22 -10.95 -6.29
C LEU A 368 -16.68 -10.84 -4.85
N SER A 369 -16.03 -11.89 -4.33
CA SER A 369 -15.38 -11.87 -3.00
C SER A 369 -14.16 -10.95 -2.95
N MET A 370 -13.33 -10.94 -4.00
CA MET A 370 -12.22 -9.99 -4.11
C MET A 370 -12.73 -8.55 -4.16
N PHE A 371 -13.78 -8.31 -4.94
CA PHE A 371 -14.42 -7.01 -5.03
C PHE A 371 -15.07 -6.58 -3.70
N ALA A 372 -15.79 -7.47 -3.01
CA ALA A 372 -16.38 -7.22 -1.70
C ALA A 372 -15.36 -6.75 -0.66
N SER A 373 -14.15 -7.32 -0.70
CA SER A 373 -13.06 -6.93 0.19
C SER A 373 -12.66 -5.46 -0.01
N GLN A 374 -12.55 -5.02 -1.26
CA GLN A 374 -12.25 -3.61 -1.57
C GLN A 374 -13.44 -2.69 -1.26
N ALA A 375 -14.66 -3.11 -1.62
CA ALA A 375 -15.88 -2.37 -1.35
C ALA A 375 -16.09 -2.14 0.16
N SER A 376 -15.78 -3.14 1.00
CA SER A 376 -15.88 -3.02 2.45
C SER A 376 -14.98 -1.93 3.01
N ILE A 377 -13.74 -1.83 2.54
CA ILE A 377 -12.78 -0.79 2.95
C ILE A 377 -13.31 0.59 2.54
N ALA A 378 -13.68 0.76 1.28
CA ALA A 378 -14.14 2.04 0.77
C ALA A 378 -15.43 2.51 1.43
N LEU A 379 -16.38 1.59 1.67
CA LEU A 379 -17.63 1.91 2.34
C LEU A 379 -17.42 2.24 3.82
N THR A 380 -16.51 1.53 4.50
CA THR A 380 -16.11 1.86 5.87
C THR A 380 -15.52 3.28 5.94
N ASN A 381 -14.63 3.62 5.00
CA ASN A 381 -14.05 4.96 4.93
C ASN A 381 -15.10 6.05 4.68
N ALA A 382 -16.04 5.81 3.75
CA ALA A 382 -17.13 6.75 3.48
C ALA A 382 -18.03 6.97 4.71
N ILE A 383 -18.41 5.89 5.41
CA ILE A 383 -19.21 5.97 6.64
C ILE A 383 -18.48 6.72 7.75
N LEU A 384 -17.19 6.42 7.96
CA LEU A 384 -16.38 7.10 8.97
C LEU A 384 -16.21 8.59 8.65
N TYR A 385 -16.00 8.93 7.38
CA TYR A 385 -15.87 10.32 6.93
C TYR A 385 -17.17 11.11 7.16
N GLU A 386 -18.32 10.58 6.75
CA GLU A 386 -19.62 11.22 6.98
C GLU A 386 -19.92 11.40 8.46
N ARG A 387 -19.69 10.37 9.30
CA ARG A 387 -19.91 10.45 10.75
C ARG A 387 -19.01 11.49 11.40
N THR A 388 -17.75 11.58 10.98
CA THR A 388 -16.81 12.58 11.49
C THR A 388 -17.26 13.99 11.12
N LYS A 389 -17.67 14.20 9.87
CA LYS A 389 -18.19 15.48 9.38
C LYS A 389 -19.48 15.89 10.08
N GLU A 390 -20.37 14.95 10.35
CA GLU A 390 -21.62 15.20 11.06
C GLU A 390 -21.37 15.59 12.52
N LEU A 391 -20.49 14.87 13.22
CA LEU A 391 -20.08 15.20 14.58
C LEU A 391 -19.46 16.59 14.66
N ASP A 392 -18.61 16.97 13.70
CA ASP A 392 -18.01 18.30 13.65
C ASP A 392 -19.07 19.41 13.42
N ARG A 393 -20.05 19.15 12.54
CA ARG A 393 -21.20 20.03 12.34
C ARG A 393 -22.00 20.22 13.62
N MET A 394 -22.37 19.12 14.29
CA MET A 394 -23.14 19.16 15.55
C MET A 394 -22.38 19.88 16.66
N LYS A 395 -21.08 19.62 16.80
CA LYS A 395 -20.21 20.30 17.77
C LYS A 395 -20.23 21.82 17.55
N SER A 396 -20.05 22.25 16.30
CA SER A 396 -20.05 23.68 15.95
C SER A 396 -21.41 24.33 16.21
N GLU A 397 -22.50 23.66 15.85
CA GLU A 397 -23.88 24.14 16.07
C GLU A 397 -24.20 24.25 17.57
N PHE A 398 -23.84 23.24 18.35
CA PHE A 398 -24.01 23.24 19.80
C PHE A 398 -23.27 24.41 20.46
N VAL A 399 -22.00 24.65 20.10
CA VAL A 399 -21.22 25.78 20.64
C VAL A 399 -21.89 27.11 20.30
N ALA A 400 -22.38 27.28 19.06
CA ALA A 400 -23.07 28.50 18.65
C ALA A 400 -24.36 28.76 19.44
N VAL A 401 -25.19 27.73 19.63
CA VAL A 401 -26.43 27.83 20.42
C VAL A 401 -26.12 28.16 21.88
N VAL A 402 -25.20 27.43 22.52
CA VAL A 402 -24.81 27.67 23.92
C VAL A 402 -24.24 29.08 24.08
N SER A 403 -23.39 29.55 23.16
CA SER A 403 -22.86 30.91 23.20
C SER A 403 -23.96 31.97 23.15
N HIS A 404 -25.01 31.77 22.34
CA HIS A 404 -26.14 32.70 22.27
C HIS A 404 -26.99 32.67 23.56
N GLU A 405 -27.36 31.48 24.03
CA GLU A 405 -28.19 31.28 25.21
C GLU A 405 -27.52 31.77 26.49
N VAL A 406 -26.18 31.73 26.58
CA VAL A 406 -25.45 32.27 27.73
C VAL A 406 -25.17 33.77 27.59
N ARG A 407 -24.95 34.28 26.37
CA ARG A 407 -24.68 35.72 26.15
C ARG A 407 -25.88 36.58 26.56
N THR A 408 -27.09 36.18 26.17
CA THR A 408 -28.31 36.96 26.44
C THR A 408 -28.52 37.29 27.93
N PRO A 409 -28.57 36.31 28.85
CA PRO A 409 -28.73 36.59 30.28
C PRO A 409 -27.53 37.36 30.86
N LEU A 410 -26.30 37.13 30.36
CA LEU A 410 -25.14 37.91 30.80
C LEU A 410 -25.20 39.37 30.37
N THR A 411 -25.71 39.66 29.17
CA THR A 411 -25.93 41.03 28.71
C THR A 411 -26.98 41.73 29.57
N SER A 412 -28.05 41.03 29.96
CA SER A 412 -29.05 41.56 30.90
C SER A 412 -28.47 41.81 32.30
N ILE A 413 -27.65 40.89 32.82
CA ILE A 413 -26.93 41.06 34.09
C ILE A 413 -26.00 42.27 34.01
N LYS A 414 -25.20 42.39 32.93
CA LYS A 414 -24.30 43.53 32.70
C LYS A 414 -25.07 44.84 32.71
N GLY A 415 -26.15 44.95 31.94
CA GLY A 415 -26.97 46.17 31.91
C GLY A 415 -27.57 46.52 33.28
N SER A 416 -28.02 45.51 34.05
CA SER A 416 -28.54 45.74 35.41
C SER A 416 -27.45 46.22 36.38
N LEU A 417 -26.24 45.65 36.30
CA LEU A 417 -25.10 46.06 37.10
C LEU A 417 -24.58 47.46 36.69
N GLU A 418 -24.62 47.80 35.41
CA GLU A 418 -24.28 49.14 34.90
C GLU A 418 -25.27 50.20 35.42
N LEU A 419 -26.58 49.90 35.41
CA LEU A 419 -27.60 50.78 35.97
C LEU A 419 -27.41 50.99 37.49
N LEU A 420 -27.11 49.92 38.23
CA LEU A 420 -26.80 50.03 39.67
C LEU A 420 -25.53 50.84 39.96
N GLY A 421 -24.58 50.85 39.02
CA GLY A 421 -23.31 51.59 39.13
C GLY A 421 -23.38 53.03 38.65
N ASP A 422 -24.49 53.44 38.03
CA ASP A 422 -24.67 54.80 37.53
C ASP A 422 -24.96 55.76 38.68
N GLU A 423 -23.95 56.59 39.00
CA GLU A 423 -23.98 57.55 40.11
C GLU A 423 -25.08 58.61 39.97
N ARG A 424 -25.71 58.73 38.79
CA ARG A 424 -26.87 59.62 38.56
C ARG A 424 -28.14 59.09 39.24
N PHE A 425 -28.26 57.78 39.42
CA PHE A 425 -29.46 57.14 39.98
C PHE A 425 -29.22 56.59 41.39
N HIS A 426 -27.99 56.17 41.70
CA HIS A 426 -27.66 55.50 42.97
C HIS A 426 -26.30 55.95 43.53
N VAL A 427 -26.25 56.27 44.83
CA VAL A 427 -24.99 56.52 45.54
C VAL A 427 -24.71 55.34 46.46
N LEU A 428 -23.78 54.48 46.04
CA LEU A 428 -23.45 53.25 46.77
C LEU A 428 -22.33 53.51 47.81
N PRO A 429 -22.46 52.99 49.05
CA PRO A 429 -21.37 52.97 50.03
C PRO A 429 -20.12 52.26 49.49
N PRO A 430 -18.90 52.63 49.94
CA PRO A 430 -17.65 52.09 49.40
C PRO A 430 -17.58 50.55 49.33
N PRO A 431 -18.00 49.77 50.35
CA PRO A 431 -17.99 48.31 50.27
C PRO A 431 -18.93 47.74 49.19
N GLN A 432 -20.06 48.40 48.93
CA GLN A 432 -21.02 47.98 47.90
C GLN A 432 -20.51 48.33 46.49
N LYS A 433 -19.83 49.47 46.35
CA LYS A 433 -19.18 49.85 45.09
C LYS A 433 -18.06 48.89 44.69
N GLU A 434 -17.31 48.39 45.67
CA GLU A 434 -16.29 47.35 45.46
C GLU A 434 -16.91 46.00 45.06
N LEU A 435 -17.97 45.55 45.72
CA LEU A 435 -18.69 44.33 45.32
C LEU A 435 -19.28 44.45 43.91
N LEU A 436 -19.84 45.62 43.56
CA LEU A 436 -20.41 45.86 42.25
C LEU A 436 -19.35 45.81 41.15
N SER A 437 -18.18 46.42 41.37
CA SER A 437 -17.08 46.39 40.40
C SER A 437 -16.56 44.96 40.17
N ILE A 438 -16.51 44.14 41.22
CA ILE A 438 -16.18 42.71 41.11
C ILE A 438 -17.23 41.97 40.26
N CYS A 439 -18.52 42.22 40.48
CA CYS A 439 -19.59 41.61 39.69
C CYS A 439 -19.53 42.03 38.21
N GLN A 440 -19.31 43.31 37.93
CA GLN A 440 -19.17 43.85 36.57
C GLN A 440 -17.97 43.21 35.85
N ALA A 441 -16.80 43.21 36.49
CA ALA A 441 -15.58 42.62 35.93
C ALA A 441 -15.73 41.11 35.64
N ASN A 442 -16.41 40.36 36.53
CA ASN A 442 -16.68 38.95 36.29
C ASN A 442 -17.67 38.72 35.13
N THR A 443 -18.69 39.57 35.01
CA THR A 443 -19.69 39.48 33.92
C THR A 443 -19.04 39.76 32.57
N GLU A 444 -18.21 40.81 32.47
CA GLU A 444 -17.45 41.12 31.26
C GLU A 444 -16.48 40.02 30.89
N ARG A 445 -15.80 39.44 31.89
CA ARG A 445 -14.92 38.30 31.67
C ARG A 445 -15.66 37.08 31.13
N LEU A 446 -16.87 36.79 31.62
CA LEU A 446 -17.69 35.69 31.10
C LEU A 446 -18.14 35.94 29.66
N ILE A 447 -18.57 37.15 29.34
CA ILE A 447 -18.95 37.53 27.97
C ILE A 447 -17.76 37.36 27.02
N SER A 448 -16.59 37.86 27.41
CA SER A 448 -15.35 37.70 26.63
C SER A 448 -14.99 36.23 26.44
N LEU A 449 -15.09 35.41 27.48
CA LEU A 449 -14.79 33.97 27.40
C LEU A 449 -15.73 33.24 26.44
N ILE A 450 -17.02 33.58 26.43
CA ILE A 450 -17.99 32.99 25.50
C ILE A 450 -17.72 33.40 24.06
N ASN A 451 -17.31 34.65 23.85
CA ASN A 451 -16.92 35.14 22.53
C ASN A 451 -15.64 34.45 22.04
N ASP A 452 -14.64 34.28 22.91
CA ASP A 452 -13.41 33.54 22.59
C ASP A 452 -13.71 32.10 22.17
N ILE A 453 -14.60 31.40 22.90
CA ILE A 453 -15.01 30.03 22.57
C ILE A 453 -15.70 29.99 21.20
N LEU A 454 -16.57 30.95 20.91
CA LEU A 454 -17.29 31.02 19.65
C LEU A 454 -16.34 31.31 18.48
N ASP A 455 -15.45 32.29 18.62
CA ASP A 455 -14.45 32.63 17.62
C ASP A 455 -13.51 31.44 17.38
N PHE A 456 -13.09 30.75 18.44
CA PHE A 456 -12.31 29.50 18.33
C PHE A 456 -13.05 28.41 17.55
N SER A 457 -14.33 28.17 17.85
CA SER A 457 -15.14 27.16 17.13
C SER A 457 -15.36 27.52 15.65
N LYS A 458 -15.49 28.80 15.31
CA LYS A 458 -15.60 29.27 13.92
C LYS A 458 -14.29 29.13 13.16
N LEU A 459 -13.17 29.35 13.85
CA LEU A 459 -11.83 29.20 13.29
C LEU A 459 -11.51 27.71 13.02
N GLU A 460 -11.84 26.81 13.95
CA GLU A 460 -11.62 25.35 13.78
C GLU A 460 -12.44 24.76 12.63
N SER A 461 -13.62 25.32 12.33
CA SER A 461 -14.49 24.87 11.23
C SER A 461 -14.27 25.61 9.91
N SER A 462 -13.24 26.47 9.80
CA SER A 462 -12.99 27.35 8.64
C SER A 462 -14.19 28.22 8.23
N LYS A 463 -15.11 28.49 9.17
CA LYS A 463 -16.34 29.28 8.98
C LYS A 463 -16.21 30.72 9.49
N LEU A 464 -15.00 31.16 9.83
CA LEU A 464 -14.75 32.54 10.21
C LEU A 464 -14.95 33.43 8.96
N SER A 465 -16.10 34.12 8.90
CA SER A 465 -16.36 35.10 7.86
C SER A 465 -15.48 36.32 8.08
N LEU A 466 -14.53 36.56 7.19
CA LEU A 466 -13.66 37.73 7.18
C LEU A 466 -14.19 38.74 6.16
N ASN A 467 -14.34 39.99 6.60
CA ASN A 467 -14.74 41.09 5.73
C ASN A 467 -13.48 41.86 5.31
N PHE A 468 -12.90 41.46 4.19
CA PHE A 468 -11.68 42.06 3.68
C PHE A 468 -11.93 43.47 3.14
N GLU A 469 -11.16 44.43 3.65
CA GLU A 469 -11.14 45.81 3.21
C GLU A 469 -9.68 46.27 3.02
N THR A 470 -9.43 47.20 2.09
CA THR A 470 -8.12 47.83 1.98
C THR A 470 -8.03 48.97 2.98
N PHE A 471 -7.17 48.83 3.99
CA PHE A 471 -6.98 49.87 5.01
C PHE A 471 -5.50 50.03 5.39
N ASP A 472 -5.13 51.20 5.93
CA ASP A 472 -3.79 51.46 6.47
C ASP A 472 -3.68 50.94 7.91
N VAL A 473 -2.78 49.99 8.15
CA VAL A 473 -2.52 49.43 9.49
C VAL A 473 -2.10 50.52 10.48
N GLY A 474 -1.47 51.59 10.00
CA GLY A 474 -1.11 52.75 10.80
C GLY A 474 -2.30 53.50 11.41
N ARG A 475 -3.53 53.28 10.92
CA ARG A 475 -4.76 53.83 11.53
C ARG A 475 -5.37 52.88 12.57
N VAL A 476 -5.30 51.58 12.32
CA VAL A 476 -5.88 50.55 13.21
C VAL A 476 -5.06 50.37 14.49
N VAL A 477 -3.73 50.52 14.42
CA VAL A 477 -2.86 50.40 15.61
C VAL A 477 -3.19 51.46 16.68
N PRO A 478 -3.26 52.78 16.36
CA PRO A 478 -3.71 53.79 17.32
C PRO A 478 -5.11 53.52 17.87
N GLU A 479 -6.07 53.13 17.03
CA GLU A 479 -7.44 52.81 17.47
C GLU A 479 -7.46 51.66 18.47
N ALA A 480 -6.71 50.58 18.21
CA ALA A 480 -6.60 49.45 19.14
C ALA A 480 -5.90 49.82 20.47
N VAL A 481 -4.91 50.73 20.42
CA VAL A 481 -4.24 51.26 21.62
C VAL A 481 -5.18 52.16 22.43
N ASP A 482 -5.97 53.01 21.77
CA ASP A 482 -6.96 53.87 22.43
C ASP A 482 -7.99 53.05 23.21
N HIS A 483 -8.46 51.93 22.64
CA HIS A 483 -9.40 51.02 23.31
C HIS A 483 -8.87 50.42 24.61
N ILE A 484 -7.54 50.24 24.75
CA ILE A 484 -6.93 49.61 25.93
C ILE A 484 -6.19 50.59 26.85
N ARG A 485 -6.10 51.86 26.46
CA ARG A 485 -5.35 52.90 27.19
C ARG A 485 -5.84 53.07 28.63
N ASN A 486 -7.15 53.01 28.87
CA ASN A 486 -7.70 53.10 30.22
C ASN A 486 -7.22 51.94 31.13
N LEU A 487 -7.10 50.73 30.57
CA LEU A 487 -6.63 49.57 31.29
C LEU A 487 -5.14 49.68 31.64
N ALA A 488 -4.34 50.19 30.70
CA ALA A 488 -2.93 50.49 30.94
C ALA A 488 -2.75 51.59 32.01
N ALA A 489 -3.53 52.67 31.94
CA ALA A 489 -3.48 53.77 32.89
C ALA A 489 -3.82 53.34 34.32
N MET A 490 -4.79 52.44 34.50
CA MET A 490 -5.12 51.86 35.82
C MET A 490 -3.95 51.09 36.46
N ARG A 491 -3.03 50.54 35.65
CA ARG A 491 -1.79 49.88 36.12
C ARG A 491 -0.55 50.78 36.08
N GLY A 492 -0.74 52.05 35.71
CA GLY A 492 0.34 53.03 35.54
C GLY A 492 1.26 52.75 34.36
N ILE A 493 0.88 51.88 33.41
CA ILE A 493 1.73 51.48 32.28
C ILE A 493 1.63 52.51 31.16
N THR A 494 2.78 52.96 30.64
CA THR A 494 2.85 53.86 29.48
C THR A 494 2.97 53.05 28.18
N ILE A 495 2.15 53.36 27.18
CA ILE A 495 2.21 52.74 25.85
C ILE A 495 2.74 53.75 24.85
N ASP A 496 3.92 53.48 24.29
CA ASP A 496 4.53 54.29 23.23
C ASP A 496 4.23 53.65 21.87
N VAL A 497 3.69 54.43 20.94
CA VAL A 497 3.34 53.97 19.59
C VAL A 497 4.28 54.61 18.58
N HIS A 498 4.94 53.77 17.79
CA HIS A 498 5.91 54.16 16.76
C HIS A 498 5.43 53.66 15.40
N ILE A 499 5.10 54.57 14.49
CA ILE A 499 4.67 54.23 13.13
C ILE A 499 5.75 54.71 12.16
N GLU A 500 6.36 53.79 11.43
CA GLU A 500 7.37 54.13 10.42
C GLU A 500 6.67 54.53 9.10
N GLY A 501 6.56 55.84 8.86
CA GLY A 501 5.93 56.39 7.66
C GLY A 501 4.42 56.15 7.62
N THR A 502 3.91 55.66 6.49
CA THR A 502 2.59 55.01 6.40
C THR A 502 2.87 53.51 6.47
N ALA A 503 2.59 52.86 7.61
CA ALA A 503 2.90 51.45 7.84
C ALA A 503 2.45 50.55 6.66
N GLY A 504 1.45 50.99 5.90
CA GLY A 504 1.13 50.47 4.58
C GLY A 504 -0.30 49.98 4.54
N SER A 505 -0.91 50.04 3.35
CA SER A 505 -2.23 49.48 3.14
C SER A 505 -2.15 47.97 2.96
N VAL A 506 -3.01 47.25 3.68
CA VAL A 506 -3.21 45.79 3.58
C VAL A 506 -4.65 45.49 3.16
N GLU A 507 -4.86 44.35 2.51
CA GLU A 507 -6.19 43.79 2.25
C GLU A 507 -6.52 42.79 3.36
N ALA A 508 -7.24 43.26 4.39
CA ALA A 508 -7.54 42.47 5.59
C ALA A 508 -8.86 42.88 6.25
N ASP A 509 -9.33 42.12 7.24
CA ASP A 509 -10.47 42.51 8.07
C ASP A 509 -10.00 43.45 9.22
N PRO A 510 -10.33 44.76 9.19
CA PRO A 510 -9.83 45.72 10.16
C PRO A 510 -10.29 45.41 11.59
N MET A 511 -11.50 44.87 11.77
CA MET A 511 -12.01 44.52 13.10
C MET A 511 -11.25 43.34 13.69
N ARG A 512 -10.93 42.33 12.88
CA ARG A 512 -10.16 41.16 13.33
C ARG A 512 -8.69 41.47 13.56
N VAL A 513 -8.09 42.34 12.75
CA VAL A 513 -6.73 42.84 12.99
C VAL A 513 -6.67 43.67 14.28
N ALA A 514 -7.64 44.55 14.53
CA ALA A 514 -7.75 45.27 15.80
C ALA A 514 -7.87 44.31 16.99
N GLN A 515 -8.67 43.24 16.88
CA GLN A 515 -8.80 42.20 17.90
C GLN A 515 -7.46 41.52 18.22
N VAL A 516 -6.64 41.21 17.21
CA VAL A 516 -5.28 40.66 17.40
C VAL A 516 -4.43 41.62 18.22
N ILE A 517 -4.38 42.90 17.82
CA ILE A 517 -3.58 43.93 18.48
C ILE A 517 -4.04 44.12 19.93
N THR A 518 -5.34 44.26 20.17
CA THR A 518 -5.90 44.42 21.52
C THR A 518 -5.60 43.21 22.41
N ASN A 519 -5.66 41.98 21.88
CA ASN A 519 -5.35 40.77 22.64
C ASN A 519 -3.85 40.70 23.03
N LEU A 520 -2.95 41.03 22.10
CA LEU A 520 -1.51 41.08 22.37
C LEU A 520 -1.16 42.18 23.38
N LEU A 521 -1.74 43.38 23.23
CA LEU A 521 -1.61 44.48 24.20
C LEU A 521 -2.16 44.11 25.58
N GLY A 522 -3.31 43.43 25.63
CA GLY A 522 -3.90 42.93 26.87
C GLY A 522 -2.96 41.98 27.62
N ASN A 523 -2.29 41.07 26.89
CA ASN A 523 -1.27 40.20 27.46
C ASN A 523 -0.06 41.00 27.96
N ALA A 524 0.46 41.95 27.16
CA ALA A 524 1.57 42.80 27.55
C ALA A 524 1.28 43.58 28.84
N ILE A 525 0.10 44.20 28.97
CA ILE A 525 -0.33 44.94 30.17
C ILE A 525 -0.50 44.00 31.37
N LYS A 526 -0.98 42.78 31.12
CA LYS A 526 -1.23 41.79 32.15
C LYS A 526 0.06 41.29 32.81
N PHE A 527 1.13 41.11 32.04
CA PHE A 527 2.39 40.51 32.46
C PHE A 527 3.55 41.50 32.67
N SER A 528 3.33 42.78 32.37
CA SER A 528 4.25 43.87 32.72
C SER A 528 4.16 44.25 34.21
N PRO A 529 5.26 44.72 34.82
CA PRO A 529 5.22 45.30 36.17
C PRO A 529 4.38 46.59 36.20
N GLU A 530 3.84 46.92 37.38
CA GLU A 530 3.18 48.21 37.60
C GLU A 530 4.15 49.36 37.30
N LYS A 531 3.65 50.44 36.69
CA LYS A 531 4.48 51.55 36.18
C LYS A 531 5.50 51.16 35.10
N GLY A 532 5.26 50.04 34.43
CA GLY A 532 6.07 49.59 33.30
C GLY A 532 5.84 50.38 32.01
N LYS A 533 6.57 49.99 30.97
CA LYS A 533 6.45 50.54 29.62
C LYS A 533 6.04 49.43 28.65
N ILE A 534 5.28 49.77 27.62
CA ILE A 534 5.00 48.91 26.46
C ILE A 534 5.29 49.73 25.21
N GLU A 535 5.92 49.12 24.22
CA GLU A 535 6.24 49.76 22.94
C GLU A 535 5.54 49.01 21.81
N VAL A 536 4.89 49.76 20.90
CA VAL A 536 4.19 49.22 19.73
C VAL A 536 4.81 49.81 18.48
N TRP A 537 5.35 48.97 17.61
CA TRP A 537 5.86 49.41 16.29
C TRP A 537 4.98 48.88 15.18
N ALA A 538 4.70 49.72 14.19
CA ALA A 538 4.11 49.32 12.93
C ALA A 538 5.08 49.69 11.80
N ARG A 539 5.55 48.67 11.06
CA ARG A 539 6.59 48.78 10.04
C ARG A 539 6.12 48.13 8.75
N GLY A 540 6.23 48.83 7.64
CA GLY A 540 5.87 48.33 6.32
C GLY A 540 7.08 48.03 5.46
N THR A 541 7.14 46.85 4.85
CA THR A 541 8.03 46.55 3.73
C THR A 541 7.24 46.63 2.40
N GLU A 542 7.87 46.32 1.27
CA GLU A 542 7.17 46.26 -0.04
C GLU A 542 6.15 45.10 -0.10
N GLU A 543 6.37 44.03 0.65
CA GLU A 543 5.56 42.80 0.60
C GLU A 543 4.55 42.74 1.76
N ASP A 544 5.00 43.07 2.98
CA ASP A 544 4.24 42.82 4.21
C ASP A 544 4.23 44.05 5.13
N VAL A 545 3.25 44.08 6.05
CA VAL A 545 3.22 45.00 7.19
C VAL A 545 3.38 44.20 8.47
N THR A 546 4.38 44.57 9.28
CA THR A 546 4.69 43.93 10.57
C THR A 546 4.30 44.85 11.72
N VAL A 547 3.66 44.27 12.74
CA VAL A 547 3.33 44.94 14.00
C VAL A 547 4.03 44.22 15.14
N ASP A 548 4.81 44.95 15.92
CA ASP A 548 5.56 44.45 17.07
C ASP A 548 5.02 45.07 18.35
N ILE A 549 4.73 44.24 19.35
CA ILE A 549 4.28 44.66 20.67
C ILE A 549 5.28 44.14 21.69
N ARG A 550 6.06 45.05 22.28
CA ARG A 550 7.09 44.73 23.27
C ARG A 550 6.65 45.12 24.66
N ASP A 551 6.71 44.15 25.55
CA ASP A 551 6.59 44.33 26.99
C ASP A 551 7.98 44.21 27.66
N PHE A 552 8.14 44.89 28.80
CA PHE A 552 9.32 44.76 29.66
C PHE A 552 8.97 43.98 30.94
N GLY A 553 8.17 42.93 30.77
CA GLY A 553 7.70 42.06 31.83
C GLY A 553 8.70 40.99 32.25
N ARG A 554 8.19 39.95 32.92
CA ARG A 554 8.99 38.82 33.43
C ARG A 554 9.67 37.97 32.35
N GLY A 555 9.27 38.12 31.09
CA GLY A 555 9.66 37.25 29.98
C GLY A 555 9.09 35.83 30.09
N ILE A 556 9.41 34.99 29.11
CA ILE A 556 8.86 33.64 28.94
C ILE A 556 10.01 32.65 28.86
N SER A 557 9.91 31.52 29.56
CA SER A 557 10.95 30.48 29.55
C SER A 557 10.99 29.77 28.20
N GLN A 558 12.16 29.28 27.77
CA GLN A 558 12.26 28.55 26.49
C GLN A 558 11.38 27.29 26.42
N ARG A 559 11.14 26.63 27.56
CA ARG A 559 10.22 25.48 27.65
C ARG A 559 8.77 25.87 27.36
N ASP A 560 8.42 27.11 27.68
CA ASP A 560 7.06 27.63 27.58
C ASP A 560 6.77 28.28 26.23
N LEU A 561 7.81 28.79 25.55
CA LEU A 561 7.71 29.37 24.20
C LEU A 561 7.07 28.39 23.20
N SER A 562 7.44 27.10 23.25
CA SER A 562 6.89 26.06 22.36
C SER A 562 5.40 25.75 22.62
N ARG A 563 4.86 26.20 23.76
CA ARG A 563 3.49 25.91 24.21
C ARG A 563 2.56 27.11 24.16
N LEU A 564 3.05 28.31 23.88
CA LEU A 564 2.27 29.57 23.92
C LEU A 564 1.06 29.58 22.98
N PHE A 565 1.21 29.00 21.80
CA PHE A 565 0.15 28.94 20.78
C PHE A 565 -0.65 27.63 20.84
N GLN A 566 -0.53 26.84 21.92
CA GLN A 566 -1.32 25.64 22.13
C GLN A 566 -2.65 25.96 22.83
N ARG A 567 -3.66 25.13 22.57
CA ARG A 567 -5.02 25.28 23.11
C ARG A 567 -5.02 25.21 24.64
N PHE A 568 -5.67 26.17 25.30
CA PHE A 568 -5.82 26.25 26.76
C PHE A 568 -4.50 26.29 27.52
N ALA A 569 -3.38 26.60 26.86
CA ALA A 569 -2.08 26.65 27.51
C ALA A 569 -2.02 27.84 28.47
N GLN A 570 -1.73 27.54 29.74
CA GLN A 570 -1.48 28.54 30.78
C GLN A 570 -0.17 28.16 31.48
N LEU A 571 0.83 29.06 31.39
CA LEU A 571 2.21 28.72 31.70
C LEU A 571 2.53 28.67 33.22
N ASP A 572 1.72 29.27 34.10
CA ASP A 572 1.94 29.23 35.56
C ASP A 572 0.64 29.31 36.36
N SER A 573 0.31 28.29 37.17
CA SER A 573 -0.90 28.19 38.01
C SER A 573 -0.88 29.05 39.29
N SER A 574 0.24 29.70 39.64
CA SER A 574 0.40 30.55 40.83
C SER A 574 0.14 32.04 40.57
N THR A 575 0.55 32.56 39.40
CA THR A 575 0.33 33.96 38.96
C THR A 575 -0.93 34.14 38.12
N THR A 576 -1.38 33.11 37.39
CA THR A 576 -2.61 33.17 36.56
C THR A 576 -3.90 33.22 37.38
N ARG A 577 -3.92 32.70 38.61
CA ARG A 577 -5.09 32.80 39.52
C ARG A 577 -5.46 34.25 39.86
N LYS A 578 -4.47 35.17 39.88
CA LYS A 578 -4.71 36.61 40.10
C LYS A 578 -5.00 37.38 38.81
N ALA A 579 -4.53 36.89 37.66
CA ALA A 579 -4.47 37.69 36.44
C ALA A 579 -5.49 37.28 35.35
N GLY A 580 -6.12 36.10 35.45
CA GLY A 580 -7.28 35.69 34.65
C GLY A 580 -7.07 35.60 33.12
N GLY A 581 -7.09 34.41 32.54
CA GLY A 581 -7.04 34.23 31.08
C GLY A 581 -7.68 32.92 30.65
N THR A 582 -8.15 32.86 29.41
CA THR A 582 -8.79 31.66 28.82
C THR A 582 -7.77 30.70 28.21
N GLY A 583 -6.57 31.21 27.85
CA GLY A 583 -5.60 30.45 27.07
C GLY A 583 -6.00 30.27 25.60
N LEU A 584 -7.07 30.97 25.15
CA LEU A 584 -7.55 30.93 23.77
C LEU A 584 -7.12 32.15 22.95
N GLY A 585 -6.88 33.30 23.60
CA GLY A 585 -6.57 34.55 22.90
C GLY A 585 -5.41 34.42 21.89
N LEU A 586 -4.26 33.85 22.29
CA LEU A 586 -3.12 33.70 21.38
C LEU A 586 -3.40 32.73 20.22
N VAL A 587 -4.21 31.70 20.44
CA VAL A 587 -4.62 30.74 19.40
C VAL A 587 -5.56 31.41 18.40
N ILE A 588 -6.50 32.21 18.88
CA ILE A 588 -7.41 33.01 18.05
C ILE A 588 -6.62 34.05 17.25
N SER A 589 -5.68 34.76 17.90
CA SER A 589 -4.81 35.72 17.21
C SER A 589 -3.99 35.06 16.10
N LYS A 590 -3.44 33.87 16.37
CA LYS A 590 -2.70 33.09 15.38
C LYS A 590 -3.58 32.72 14.18
N GLY A 591 -4.75 32.12 14.39
CA GLY A 591 -5.60 31.71 13.27
C GLY A 591 -6.22 32.89 12.52
N ILE A 592 -6.48 34.04 13.16
CA ILE A 592 -6.85 35.27 12.46
C ILE A 592 -5.71 35.67 11.52
N VAL A 593 -4.47 35.80 12.01
CA VAL A 593 -3.32 36.22 11.20
C VAL A 593 -3.06 35.24 10.05
N GLU A 594 -3.13 33.93 10.30
CA GLU A 594 -2.92 32.89 9.29
C GLU A 594 -4.02 32.89 8.21
N GLN A 595 -5.29 33.12 8.56
CA GLN A 595 -6.36 33.26 7.55
C GLN A 595 -6.21 34.52 6.67
N HIS A 596 -5.44 35.51 7.11
CA HIS A 596 -5.03 36.66 6.30
C HIS A 596 -3.75 36.39 5.49
N GLY A 597 -3.20 35.17 5.52
CA GLY A 597 -1.95 34.81 4.84
C GLY A 597 -0.69 35.34 5.55
N GLY A 598 -0.82 35.78 6.80
CA GLY A 598 0.26 36.33 7.61
C GLY A 598 0.92 35.32 8.55
N ARG A 599 1.85 35.79 9.37
CA ARG A 599 2.52 34.97 10.41
C ARG A 599 2.55 35.70 11.75
N ILE A 600 2.45 34.97 12.86
CA ILE A 600 2.67 35.47 14.23
C ILE A 600 3.80 34.71 14.91
N TRP A 601 4.64 35.40 15.69
CA TRP A 601 5.75 34.81 16.45
C TRP A 601 6.05 35.63 17.72
N VAL A 602 6.98 35.12 18.53
CA VAL A 602 7.36 35.73 19.80
C VAL A 602 8.86 35.56 20.06
N GLU A 603 9.48 36.62 20.56
CA GLU A 603 10.85 36.64 21.04
C GLU A 603 10.82 37.05 22.51
N SER A 604 11.38 36.24 23.41
CA SER A 604 11.35 36.55 24.84
C SER A 604 12.57 36.04 25.56
N THR A 605 13.04 36.82 26.53
CA THR A 605 14.11 36.44 27.44
C THR A 605 13.64 36.66 28.87
N MET A 606 13.80 35.65 29.72
CA MET A 606 13.42 35.74 31.14
C MET A 606 14.07 36.96 31.81
N GLY A 607 13.25 37.76 32.48
CA GLY A 607 13.65 39.01 33.17
C GLY A 607 13.81 40.24 32.28
N MET A 608 13.75 40.12 30.96
CA MET A 608 13.96 41.21 30.00
C MET A 608 12.69 41.62 29.23
N GLY A 609 11.62 40.81 29.34
CA GLY A 609 10.34 41.04 28.65
C GLY A 609 10.13 40.14 27.43
N SER A 610 9.10 40.47 26.64
CA SER A 610 8.71 39.72 25.44
C SER A 610 8.32 40.66 24.33
N THR A 611 8.60 40.28 23.09
CA THR A 611 8.14 40.94 21.87
C THR A 611 7.26 39.95 21.12
N PHE A 612 5.97 40.26 21.00
CA PHE A 612 5.06 39.54 20.13
C PHE A 612 4.93 40.29 18.82
N SER A 613 5.13 39.57 17.72
CA SER A 613 5.19 40.16 16.38
C SER A 613 4.24 39.41 15.46
N PHE A 614 3.54 40.14 14.59
CA PHE A 614 2.78 39.53 13.49
C PHE A 614 2.96 40.31 12.19
N SER A 615 2.93 39.60 11.06
CA SER A 615 2.98 40.16 9.72
C SER A 615 1.67 39.90 8.96
N LEU A 616 1.29 40.84 8.09
CA LEU A 616 0.17 40.73 7.16
C LEU A 616 0.64 41.09 5.75
N PRO A 617 0.33 40.29 4.72
CA PRO A 617 0.69 40.62 3.35
C PRO A 617 -0.12 41.80 2.82
N ARG A 618 0.51 42.67 2.01
CA ARG A 618 -0.17 43.84 1.42
C ARG A 618 -1.25 43.48 0.40
N ARG A 619 -1.06 42.38 -0.33
CA ARG A 619 -2.04 41.81 -1.26
C ARG A 619 -2.21 40.33 -0.97
N ARG A 620 -3.45 39.84 -1.08
CA ARG A 620 -3.72 38.41 -1.00
C ARG A 620 -3.01 37.68 -2.14
N ALA A 621 -2.24 36.64 -1.83
CA ALA A 621 -1.83 35.67 -2.84
C ALA A 621 -3.10 34.99 -3.38
N ALA A 622 -3.48 35.30 -4.62
CA ALA A 622 -4.58 34.62 -5.28
C ALA A 622 -4.20 33.14 -5.48
N GLY A 623 -4.77 32.23 -4.69
CA GLY A 623 -4.70 30.80 -4.99
C GLY A 623 -4.49 29.80 -3.86
N LEU A 624 -4.58 30.14 -2.58
CA LEU A 624 -4.58 29.11 -1.52
C LEU A 624 -6.02 28.86 -1.04
N SER A 625 -6.64 27.82 -1.57
CA SER A 625 -7.87 27.24 -1.01
C SER A 625 -7.59 26.71 0.39
N ALA A 626 -8.54 26.93 1.31
CA ALA A 626 -8.46 26.58 2.73
C ALA A 626 -8.28 25.06 3.04
N GLU A 627 -8.14 24.23 2.02
CA GLU A 627 -8.01 22.76 2.14
C GLU A 627 -6.55 22.29 2.23
N GLU A 628 -5.56 23.03 1.71
CA GLU A 628 -4.14 22.59 1.74
C GLU A 628 -3.42 22.83 3.07
N PHE A 629 -3.97 23.67 3.96
CA PHE A 629 -3.34 23.98 5.25
C PHE A 629 -3.71 23.01 6.39
N ALA A 630 -4.71 22.15 6.21
CA ALA A 630 -5.13 21.19 7.24
C ALA A 630 -4.14 20.01 7.38
N ASP A 631 -3.41 19.66 6.33
CA ASP A 631 -2.49 18.51 6.32
C ASP A 631 -1.08 18.82 6.88
N GLY A 632 -0.74 20.10 7.09
CA GLY A 632 0.58 20.52 7.60
C GLY A 632 0.77 20.47 9.11
N VAL A 633 -0.26 20.14 9.89
CA VAL A 633 -0.21 20.17 11.38
C VAL A 633 0.15 18.79 11.97
N GLY A 634 0.40 17.77 11.13
CA GLY A 634 0.55 16.38 11.54
C GLY A 634 1.96 15.77 11.54
N GLY A 635 3.01 16.47 11.13
CA GLY A 635 4.33 15.85 11.06
C GLY A 635 5.48 16.85 10.99
N GLU A 636 6.19 17.00 12.10
CA GLU A 636 7.65 17.22 12.17
C GLU A 636 8.05 17.44 13.64
N HIS A 637 8.17 16.34 14.39
CA HIS A 637 9.01 16.28 15.59
C HIS A 637 9.51 14.83 15.77
N THR A 638 10.35 14.40 14.86
CA THR A 638 11.36 13.38 15.15
C THR A 638 12.59 13.74 14.35
N GLN A 639 13.54 14.38 15.04
CA GLN A 639 14.98 14.38 14.77
C GLN A 639 15.70 15.17 15.85
#